data_AF-Q5QSZ9-F1
#
_entry.id   AF-Q5QSZ9-F1
#
_cell.length_a   1.000
_cell.length_b   1.000
_cell.length_c   1.000
_cell.angle_alpha   90.00
_cell.angle_beta   90.00
_cell.angle_gamma   90.00
#
_symmetry.space_group_name_H-M   'P 1'
#
loop_
_entity.id
_entity.type
_entity.pdbx_description
1 polymer ?
#
loop_
_entity_poly.entity_id
_entity_poly.type
_entity_poly.pdbx_seq_one_letter_code
_entity_poly.pdbx_strand_id
1 'polypeptide(L)'
;MKKKQPAPSTPSSASVTQMASLSNEEIFNRVQRDPLVQSCEEEIQYWCKIVFGNAYVLQYRIEDMQKIPEIGEELSWQISENPHFFHKLAGSQTLGIKNSARKEAEAGISSLCNAIETYADTVKQVRKSIVQAHQAQQNRQELSSEPSQDLQKQQSLSKPPKLPEHSPEDRHQESTESSMQAKWNRLGARPRTVPLSQKTQKQQEQLGLHQPIMEGDGKEAAKVSMSAIKATKVTTKSEALKAVEQLIQPPKVETAKVVSVPLAQEAQKTLIEKETIPSLTNEEVASKIRESEVVKSSMQKIKTLCGVVYGNPHILEGKMPKMGIPVTNRNVEELEKFARQVGSFPSSFGRVAGFSFLGIKSGARAHAEENFLPLSHAIVSYTHNVKQAEKDILEAHSGKQERYAQSVETPSEEIQNLFSLTQEAQKMLIEKEIIPPLSYVDVASKIRESEVVKSSKQKIETLCSVVYGNPRILEDKMPKMGIPVTNKNVEELEKFARQVGNFPSSCGKIVGFNFLGIKSEARAHAEENFLPLSHAIFSYAHSVKQAEKDILEAYFKEQERCAQSVETPSEEITNLFSFTQEQQKEILSNSPKLRTQVKAYSQKLHNRLSPSDLQAISERSHTKLAESLGTSVNQAEEIAQILTQTKDVVQILQQQEKLGLYQSIMKGDGKETAKVSMSAIKATEVTTKFEASKAVEQAVRPPKVETAKVVSVSFTQETQKMLIEKEIIPPLSYVDVASKIRESEVVKSSMQKIKTLCSVVYGNPDILEGKMPKMGIPVTNKNVEELEKFARQVGNFPSSCGKIVGFSFLGIKSEARAHAEENFLPLSHAIFSYAHSVKQAEKDILEAYFKEQERCAQSVETPSEEITNLFSLTQEQQKEVLLTSPELRTQVKAYSQKLYDRLSPSDLQAISERSHTKLAESLGTSVNQAEKIAQILTQTKDVVQILQQQEKLGLYQSIMKSDGRETAKVNMSAIKATQMTKKITSLKAVEQIVRPPKVETAKVVSMSR
;
A
#
# COMPACT_ATOMS: atom_id res chain seq x y z
N MET A 1 19.91 -47.88 -36.74
CA MET A 1 19.22 -46.61 -37.07
C MET A 1 19.10 -45.78 -35.79
N LYS A 2 19.31 -44.45 -35.85
CA LYS A 2 19.03 -43.52 -34.73
C LYS A 2 18.08 -42.42 -35.23
N LYS A 3 16.99 -42.11 -34.53
CA LYS A 3 16.13 -40.97 -34.86
C LYS A 3 16.71 -39.69 -34.25
N LYS A 4 16.66 -38.57 -35.00
CA LYS A 4 17.06 -37.23 -34.57
C LYS A 4 15.96 -36.56 -33.74
N GLN A 5 16.34 -35.74 -32.77
CA GLN A 5 15.47 -34.69 -32.24
C GLN A 5 15.32 -33.54 -33.26
N PRO A 6 14.18 -32.84 -33.31
CA PRO A 6 14.05 -31.55 -33.99
C PRO A 6 14.75 -30.44 -33.19
N ALA A 7 15.12 -29.35 -33.86
CA ALA A 7 15.72 -28.17 -33.22
C ALA A 7 14.64 -27.19 -32.70
N PRO A 8 14.89 -26.46 -31.59
CA PRO A 8 13.96 -25.44 -31.09
C PRO A 8 13.95 -24.19 -31.98
N SER A 9 12.77 -23.59 -32.12
CA SER A 9 12.54 -22.35 -32.87
C SER A 9 12.92 -21.10 -32.06
N THR A 10 13.59 -20.13 -32.70
CA THR A 10 13.97 -18.85 -32.09
C THR A 10 12.84 -17.81 -32.12
N PRO A 11 12.42 -17.24 -30.98
CA PRO A 11 11.72 -15.94 -30.93
C PRO A 11 12.73 -14.81 -31.14
N SER A 12 12.31 -13.70 -31.76
CA SER A 12 13.20 -12.56 -32.04
C SER A 12 12.46 -11.21 -32.06
N SER A 13 12.51 -10.48 -30.94
CA SER A 13 12.59 -9.02 -30.92
C SER A 13 13.05 -8.56 -29.53
N ALA A 14 14.00 -7.63 -29.48
CA ALA A 14 14.41 -7.01 -28.22
C ALA A 14 13.56 -5.76 -27.96
N SER A 15 12.71 -5.79 -26.94
CA SER A 15 12.10 -4.58 -26.38
C SER A 15 13.11 -3.80 -25.55
N VAL A 16 12.89 -2.50 -25.40
CA VAL A 16 13.76 -1.60 -24.64
C VAL A 16 13.81 -2.02 -23.18
N THR A 17 15.02 -2.24 -22.64
CA THR A 17 15.23 -2.61 -21.24
C THR A 17 14.98 -1.41 -20.31
N GLN A 18 13.72 -1.21 -19.90
CA GLN A 18 13.47 -0.77 -18.54
C GLN A 18 14.06 -1.84 -17.59
N MET A 19 14.71 -1.41 -16.51
CA MET A 19 15.45 -2.34 -15.64
C MET A 19 14.49 -3.34 -14.99
N ALA A 20 14.60 -4.61 -15.36
CA ALA A 20 13.62 -5.63 -15.01
C ALA A 20 13.59 -5.89 -13.49
N SER A 21 12.40 -5.81 -12.91
CA SER A 21 12.12 -6.37 -11.60
C SER A 21 12.35 -7.88 -11.61
N LEU A 22 12.84 -8.44 -10.49
CA LEU A 22 12.96 -9.89 -10.29
C LEU A 22 11.68 -10.62 -10.71
N SER A 23 11.81 -11.60 -11.61
CA SER A 23 10.68 -12.44 -11.97
C SER A 23 10.33 -13.39 -10.81
N ASN A 24 9.04 -13.70 -10.65
CA ASN A 24 8.59 -14.68 -9.65
C ASN A 24 9.26 -16.05 -9.82
N GLU A 25 9.60 -16.42 -11.06
CA GLU A 25 10.27 -17.67 -11.40
C GLU A 25 11.76 -17.66 -11.03
N GLU A 26 12.45 -16.51 -11.10
CA GLU A 26 13.82 -16.38 -10.60
C GLU A 26 13.86 -16.36 -9.06
N ILE A 27 12.87 -15.71 -8.41
CA ILE A 27 12.71 -15.79 -6.94
C ILE A 27 12.50 -17.24 -6.52
N PHE A 28 11.56 -17.96 -7.15
CA PHE A 28 11.31 -19.38 -6.92
C PHE A 28 12.58 -20.25 -7.09
N ASN A 29 13.31 -20.04 -8.20
CA ASN A 29 14.57 -20.75 -8.46
C ASN A 29 15.66 -20.50 -7.40
N ARG A 30 15.68 -19.31 -6.78
CA ARG A 30 16.63 -18.98 -5.70
C ARG A 30 16.19 -19.57 -4.36
N VAL A 31 14.88 -19.55 -4.05
CA VAL A 31 14.28 -20.19 -2.85
C VAL A 31 14.53 -21.70 -2.83
N GLN A 32 14.29 -22.40 -3.95
CA GLN A 32 14.47 -23.85 -4.03
C GLN A 32 15.93 -24.31 -3.86
N ARG A 33 16.89 -23.39 -4.03
CA ARG A 33 18.33 -23.64 -3.87
C ARG A 33 18.86 -23.22 -2.49
N ASP A 34 18.01 -22.72 -1.60
CA ASP A 34 18.42 -22.34 -0.25
C ASP A 34 18.57 -23.57 0.66
N PRO A 35 19.72 -23.76 1.33
CA PRO A 35 19.95 -24.94 2.17
C PRO A 35 19.00 -25.08 3.37
N LEU A 36 18.45 -23.97 3.89
CA LEU A 36 17.49 -24.01 5.00
C LEU A 36 16.12 -24.49 4.51
N VAL A 37 15.68 -24.00 3.34
CA VAL A 37 14.44 -24.47 2.69
C VAL A 37 14.53 -25.97 2.40
N GLN A 38 15.66 -26.45 1.88
CA GLN A 38 15.88 -27.88 1.63
C GLN A 38 15.87 -28.71 2.93
N SER A 39 16.55 -28.25 3.99
CA SER A 39 16.53 -28.93 5.29
C SER A 39 15.12 -29.00 5.91
N CYS A 40 14.29 -27.96 5.73
CA CYS A 40 12.91 -27.98 6.19
C CYS A 40 12.02 -28.89 5.31
N GLU A 41 12.32 -29.04 4.02
CA GLU A 41 11.61 -29.98 3.14
C GLU A 41 11.85 -31.43 3.57
N GLU A 42 13.10 -31.78 3.88
CA GLU A 42 13.46 -33.09 4.41
C GLU A 42 12.79 -33.39 5.76
N GLU A 43 12.63 -32.38 6.63
CA GLU A 43 11.90 -32.54 7.89
C GLU A 43 10.39 -32.76 7.68
N ILE A 44 9.74 -32.03 6.75
CA ILE A 44 8.33 -32.31 6.40
C ILE A 44 8.19 -33.72 5.83
N GLN A 45 9.08 -34.16 4.92
CA GLN A 45 9.07 -35.51 4.35
C GLN A 45 9.29 -36.59 5.41
N TYR A 46 10.18 -36.36 6.39
CA TYR A 46 10.37 -37.22 7.55
C TYR A 46 9.08 -37.37 8.36
N TRP A 47 8.45 -36.26 8.76
CA TRP A 47 7.23 -36.31 9.56
C TRP A 47 6.02 -36.86 8.77
N CYS A 48 5.89 -36.57 7.47
CA CYS A 48 4.88 -37.19 6.61
C CYS A 48 5.01 -38.72 6.57
N LYS A 49 6.26 -39.24 6.54
CA LYS A 49 6.53 -40.68 6.60
C LYS A 49 6.10 -41.31 7.93
N ILE A 50 6.25 -40.61 9.06
CA ILE A 50 5.80 -41.07 10.39
C ILE A 50 4.27 -40.99 10.52
N VAL A 51 3.69 -39.84 10.17
CA VAL A 51 2.25 -39.53 10.35
C VAL A 51 1.38 -40.33 9.38
N PHE A 52 1.75 -40.39 8.10
CA PHE A 52 0.92 -40.96 7.03
C PHE A 52 1.46 -42.25 6.40
N GLY A 53 2.69 -42.64 6.72
CA GLY A 53 3.38 -43.77 6.07
C GLY A 53 3.93 -43.44 4.67
N ASN A 54 3.77 -42.20 4.20
CA ASN A 54 4.20 -41.72 2.88
C ASN A 54 4.88 -40.36 3.02
N ALA A 55 6.15 -40.26 2.62
CA ALA A 55 6.94 -39.04 2.73
C ALA A 55 6.44 -37.90 1.83
N TYR A 56 5.87 -38.21 0.67
CA TYR A 56 5.54 -37.24 -0.38
C TYR A 56 4.06 -36.82 -0.39
N VAL A 57 3.29 -37.17 0.64
CA VAL A 57 1.83 -36.96 0.67
C VAL A 57 1.42 -35.48 0.66
N LEU A 58 2.35 -34.57 1.01
CA LEU A 58 2.17 -33.12 0.96
C LEU A 58 3.01 -32.42 -0.12
N GLN A 59 3.70 -33.14 -1.02
CA GLN A 59 4.66 -32.51 -1.94
C GLN A 59 4.04 -31.39 -2.79
N TYR A 60 2.80 -31.58 -3.27
CA TYR A 60 2.06 -30.55 -4.01
C TYR A 60 1.78 -29.29 -3.18
N ARG A 61 1.63 -29.42 -1.85
CA ARG A 61 1.47 -28.29 -0.92
C ARG A 61 2.79 -27.61 -0.60
N ILE A 62 3.88 -28.35 -0.53
CA ILE A 62 5.24 -27.79 -0.39
C ILE A 62 5.53 -26.90 -1.61
N GLU A 63 5.21 -27.36 -2.83
CA GLU A 63 5.29 -26.57 -4.06
C GLU A 63 4.36 -25.35 -4.07
N ASP A 64 3.17 -25.42 -3.45
CA ASP A 64 2.29 -24.25 -3.27
C ASP A 64 2.90 -23.25 -2.28
N MET A 65 3.45 -23.72 -1.15
CA MET A 65 4.09 -22.89 -0.12
C MET A 65 5.35 -22.18 -0.63
N GLN A 66 6.14 -22.79 -1.52
CA GLN A 66 7.26 -22.12 -2.20
C GLN A 66 6.80 -20.88 -3.01
N LYS A 67 5.56 -20.90 -3.53
CA LYS A 67 4.96 -19.81 -4.32
C LYS A 67 4.26 -18.79 -3.41
N ILE A 68 3.50 -19.27 -2.42
CA ILE A 68 2.65 -18.52 -1.48
C ILE A 68 2.85 -19.09 -0.06
N PRO A 69 3.85 -18.63 0.72
CA PRO A 69 4.16 -19.19 2.04
C PRO A 69 3.02 -19.02 3.06
N GLU A 70 2.12 -18.06 2.84
CA GLU A 70 0.93 -17.82 3.67
C GLU A 70 -0.03 -19.04 3.75
N ILE A 71 0.10 -20.01 2.83
CA ILE A 71 -0.65 -21.28 2.86
C ILE A 71 -0.17 -22.21 3.99
N GLY A 72 1.04 -22.01 4.54
CA GLY A 72 1.60 -22.90 5.57
C GLY A 72 0.83 -22.93 6.89
N GLU A 73 0.38 -21.77 7.37
CA GLU A 73 -0.43 -21.67 8.60
C GLU A 73 -1.77 -22.40 8.44
N GLU A 74 -2.44 -22.21 7.30
CA GLU A 74 -3.69 -22.91 6.94
C GLU A 74 -3.47 -24.42 6.78
N LEU A 75 -2.36 -24.85 6.17
CA LEU A 75 -2.03 -26.27 5.98
C LEU A 75 -1.75 -26.97 7.31
N SER A 76 -0.98 -26.32 8.20
CA SER A 76 -0.72 -26.79 9.56
C SER A 76 -2.03 -26.96 10.35
N TRP A 77 -2.92 -25.96 10.28
CA TRP A 77 -4.23 -26.03 10.90
C TRP A 77 -5.10 -27.17 10.34
N GLN A 78 -5.17 -27.32 9.01
CA GLN A 78 -5.92 -28.41 8.39
C GLN A 78 -5.40 -29.81 8.78
N ILE A 79 -4.08 -29.97 8.94
CA ILE A 79 -3.45 -31.25 9.32
C ILE A 79 -3.64 -31.57 10.80
N SER A 80 -3.67 -30.57 11.68
CA SER A 80 -3.92 -30.78 13.12
C SER A 80 -5.40 -31.12 13.39
N GLU A 81 -6.34 -30.43 12.76
CA GLU A 81 -7.79 -30.68 12.94
C GLU A 81 -8.28 -31.94 12.21
N ASN A 82 -7.81 -32.20 10.99
CA ASN A 82 -8.28 -33.32 10.18
C ASN A 82 -7.17 -33.96 9.33
N PRO A 83 -6.20 -34.67 9.94
CA PRO A 83 -5.12 -35.34 9.21
C PRO A 83 -5.66 -36.38 8.21
N HIS A 84 -6.82 -36.98 8.50
CA HIS A 84 -7.49 -37.96 7.65
C HIS A 84 -8.03 -37.39 6.32
N PHE A 85 -8.10 -36.06 6.17
CA PHE A 85 -8.39 -35.42 4.89
C PHE A 85 -7.27 -35.61 3.87
N PHE A 86 -6.01 -35.57 4.31
CA PHE A 86 -4.83 -35.66 3.44
C PHE A 86 -4.46 -37.11 3.13
N HIS A 87 -4.38 -37.94 4.17
CA HIS A 87 -4.11 -39.37 4.03
C HIS A 87 -4.54 -40.15 5.27
N LYS A 88 -4.68 -41.47 5.12
CA LYS A 88 -4.82 -42.37 6.26
C LYS A 88 -3.56 -42.30 7.13
N LEU A 89 -3.71 -42.04 8.43
CA LEU A 89 -2.59 -42.11 9.38
C LEU A 89 -1.95 -43.51 9.36
N ALA A 90 -0.66 -43.60 9.67
CA ALA A 90 0.06 -44.87 9.73
C ALA A 90 -0.46 -45.80 10.85
N GLY A 91 -0.06 -47.07 10.81
CA GLY A 91 -0.52 -48.08 11.76
C GLY A 91 -2.02 -48.39 11.69
N SER A 92 -2.54 -49.08 12.71
CA SER A 92 -3.92 -49.55 12.77
C SER A 92 -4.60 -49.25 14.11
N GLN A 93 -5.93 -49.12 14.04
CA GLN A 93 -6.83 -49.01 15.18
C GLN A 93 -8.01 -49.95 14.97
N THR A 94 -8.27 -50.84 15.92
CA THR A 94 -9.38 -51.80 15.89
C THR A 94 -10.10 -51.79 17.23
N LEU A 95 -11.43 -51.59 17.22
CA LEU A 95 -12.26 -51.49 18.45
C LEU A 95 -11.68 -50.55 19.52
N GLY A 96 -11.13 -49.41 19.09
CA GLY A 96 -10.48 -48.42 19.97
C GLY A 96 -9.01 -48.71 20.30
N ILE A 97 -8.54 -49.95 20.19
CA ILE A 97 -7.15 -50.33 20.48
C ILE A 97 -6.25 -49.86 19.33
N LYS A 98 -5.25 -49.03 19.66
CA LYS A 98 -4.26 -48.46 18.72
C LYS A 98 -2.93 -49.21 18.82
N ASN A 99 -2.35 -49.62 17.69
CA ASN A 99 -1.00 -50.20 17.66
C ASN A 99 0.10 -49.12 17.87
N SER A 100 1.36 -49.53 18.01
CA SER A 100 2.49 -48.60 18.25
C SER A 100 2.60 -47.53 17.16
N ALA A 101 2.65 -47.96 15.89
CA ALA A 101 2.74 -47.06 14.74
C ALA A 101 1.58 -46.06 14.65
N ARG A 102 0.37 -46.44 15.10
CA ARG A 102 -0.78 -45.50 15.17
C ARG A 102 -0.59 -44.45 16.26
N LYS A 103 -0.07 -44.81 17.43
CA LYS A 103 0.23 -43.86 18.52
C LYS A 103 1.36 -42.91 18.13
N GLU A 104 2.37 -43.43 17.44
CA GLU A 104 3.51 -42.68 16.90
C GLU A 104 3.07 -41.71 15.80
N ALA A 105 2.23 -42.16 14.87
CA ALA A 105 1.62 -41.32 13.84
C ALA A 105 0.78 -40.18 14.42
N GLU A 106 -0.02 -40.45 15.45
CA GLU A 106 -0.82 -39.43 16.14
C GLU A 106 0.03 -38.42 16.92
N ALA A 107 1.09 -38.88 17.59
CA ALA A 107 2.03 -38.00 18.29
C ALA A 107 2.86 -37.13 17.31
N GLY A 108 3.14 -37.64 16.10
CA GLY A 108 3.88 -36.93 15.06
C GLY A 108 3.10 -35.79 14.39
N ILE A 109 1.78 -35.69 14.56
CA ILE A 109 0.95 -34.65 13.92
C ILE A 109 1.45 -33.25 14.29
N SER A 110 1.65 -32.97 15.58
CA SER A 110 2.10 -31.65 16.04
C SER A 110 3.51 -31.31 15.53
N SER A 111 4.40 -32.29 15.39
CA SER A 111 5.73 -32.09 14.81
C SER A 111 5.67 -31.80 13.31
N LEU A 112 4.77 -32.47 12.57
CA LEU A 112 4.51 -32.19 11.16
C LEU A 112 3.97 -30.77 10.96
N CYS A 113 3.03 -30.35 11.82
CA CYS A 113 2.47 -28.99 11.84
C CYS A 113 3.57 -27.94 12.05
N ASN A 114 4.41 -28.11 13.07
CA ASN A 114 5.55 -27.24 13.36
C ASN A 114 6.57 -27.20 12.20
N ALA A 115 6.86 -28.34 11.55
CA ALA A 115 7.76 -28.39 10.39
C ALA A 115 7.21 -27.61 9.18
N ILE A 116 5.89 -27.67 8.96
CA ILE A 116 5.17 -26.93 7.91
C ILE A 116 5.20 -25.41 8.17
N GLU A 117 4.95 -24.99 9.40
CA GLU A 117 5.07 -23.58 9.81
C GLU A 117 6.52 -23.08 9.67
N THR A 118 7.50 -23.86 10.13
CA THR A 118 8.93 -23.55 10.02
C THR A 118 9.38 -23.41 8.55
N TYR A 119 8.89 -24.28 7.66
CA TYR A 119 9.14 -24.19 6.23
C TYR A 119 8.55 -22.91 5.62
N ALA A 120 7.29 -22.60 5.95
CA ALA A 120 6.61 -21.41 5.46
C ALA A 120 7.35 -20.13 5.85
N ASP A 121 7.70 -19.98 7.14
CA ASP A 121 8.46 -18.81 7.61
C ASP A 121 9.88 -18.76 7.05
N THR A 122 10.53 -19.90 6.79
CA THR A 122 11.84 -19.95 6.13
C THR A 122 11.73 -19.47 4.68
N VAL A 123 10.77 -19.98 3.91
CA VAL A 123 10.49 -19.51 2.54
C VAL A 123 10.16 -18.01 2.51
N LYS A 124 9.33 -17.53 3.44
CA LYS A 124 8.93 -16.12 3.60
C LYS A 124 10.13 -15.21 3.87
N GLN A 125 11.05 -15.64 4.74
CA GLN A 125 12.30 -14.95 5.03
C GLN A 125 13.27 -14.96 3.83
N VAL A 126 13.47 -16.10 3.18
CA VAL A 126 14.35 -16.22 2.00
C VAL A 126 13.83 -15.39 0.83
N ARG A 127 12.52 -15.44 0.52
CA ARG A 127 11.88 -14.58 -0.50
C ARG A 127 12.10 -13.10 -0.21
N LYS A 128 11.91 -12.67 1.05
CA LYS A 128 12.15 -11.29 1.49
C LYS A 128 13.62 -10.88 1.33
N SER A 129 14.55 -11.75 1.73
CA SER A 129 16.00 -11.54 1.60
C SER A 129 16.42 -11.36 0.14
N ILE A 130 15.94 -12.21 -0.78
CA ILE A 130 16.22 -12.12 -2.23
C ILE A 130 15.77 -10.78 -2.80
N VAL A 131 14.55 -10.32 -2.45
CA VAL A 131 14.02 -9.03 -2.93
C VAL A 131 14.81 -7.86 -2.34
N GLN A 132 15.10 -7.87 -1.04
CA GLN A 132 15.87 -6.80 -0.38
C GLN A 132 17.31 -6.72 -0.89
N ALA A 133 17.98 -7.85 -1.17
CA ALA A 133 19.31 -7.88 -1.76
C ALA A 133 19.32 -7.29 -3.18
N HIS A 134 18.30 -7.57 -3.99
CA HIS A 134 18.16 -7.00 -5.32
C HIS A 134 17.88 -5.50 -5.29
N GLN A 135 16.98 -5.03 -4.42
CA GLN A 135 16.73 -3.59 -4.22
C GLN A 135 18.00 -2.85 -3.73
N ALA A 136 18.74 -3.43 -2.77
CA ALA A 136 20.01 -2.86 -2.31
C ALA A 136 21.09 -2.82 -3.42
N GLN A 137 21.02 -3.73 -4.40
CA GLN A 137 21.90 -3.73 -5.56
C GLN A 137 21.46 -2.71 -6.63
N GLN A 138 20.15 -2.56 -6.88
CA GLN A 138 19.59 -1.51 -7.75
C GLN A 138 19.95 -0.11 -7.22
N ASN A 139 19.69 0.17 -5.94
CA ASN A 139 20.02 1.45 -5.31
C ASN A 139 21.52 1.79 -5.41
N ARG A 140 22.42 0.78 -5.35
CA ARG A 140 23.87 0.96 -5.56
C ARG A 140 24.26 1.27 -7.00
N GLN A 141 23.46 0.85 -7.99
CA GLN A 141 23.70 1.14 -9.41
C GLN A 141 23.12 2.50 -9.80
N GLU A 142 21.98 2.89 -9.22
CA GLU A 142 21.41 4.24 -9.39
C GLU A 142 22.31 5.31 -8.75
N LEU A 143 22.78 5.10 -7.51
CA LEU A 143 23.78 5.96 -6.85
C LEU A 143 25.16 5.96 -7.54
N SER A 144 25.38 5.09 -8.53
CA SER A 144 26.60 5.08 -9.37
C SER A 144 26.42 5.86 -10.68
N SER A 145 25.28 6.53 -10.90
CA SER A 145 24.86 7.06 -12.19
C SER A 145 24.69 8.59 -12.25
N GLU A 146 25.14 9.34 -11.25
CA GLU A 146 25.26 10.82 -11.33
C GLU A 146 26.73 11.27 -11.58
N PRO A 147 26.98 12.25 -12.49
CA PRO A 147 28.32 12.59 -12.97
C PRO A 147 29.04 13.66 -12.12
N SER A 148 29.56 13.28 -10.94
CA SER A 148 30.37 14.19 -10.09
C SER A 148 31.84 14.29 -10.53
N GLN A 149 32.23 15.45 -11.07
CA GLN A 149 33.60 15.76 -11.52
C GLN A 149 34.56 16.14 -10.37
N ASP A 150 34.92 15.23 -9.45
CA ASP A 150 36.03 15.52 -8.50
C ASP A 150 36.86 14.32 -7.97
N LEU A 151 37.13 13.32 -8.81
CA LEU A 151 38.11 12.25 -8.51
C LEU A 151 39.30 12.25 -9.48
N GLN A 152 40.09 13.33 -9.49
CA GLN A 152 41.40 13.35 -10.17
C GLN A 152 42.57 13.82 -9.29
N LYS A 153 42.44 13.73 -7.95
CA LYS A 153 43.54 14.01 -6.99
C LYS A 153 43.65 13.00 -5.84
N GLN A 154 43.85 11.71 -6.16
CA GLN A 154 44.53 10.79 -5.21
C GLN A 154 45.15 9.50 -5.79
N GLN A 155 44.93 9.14 -7.07
CA GLN A 155 45.63 8.01 -7.72
C GLN A 155 47.10 8.32 -8.09
N SER A 156 47.88 8.80 -7.13
CA SER A 156 49.30 9.14 -7.33
C SER A 156 50.10 9.01 -6.03
N LEU A 157 50.29 7.76 -5.56
CA LEU A 157 51.51 7.25 -4.89
C LEU A 157 51.31 5.82 -4.34
N SER A 158 51.86 4.80 -5.03
CA SER A 158 52.60 3.65 -4.46
C SER A 158 52.62 2.45 -5.41
N LYS A 159 53.81 2.06 -5.89
CA LYS A 159 54.08 0.74 -6.52
C LYS A 159 54.83 -0.14 -5.51
N PRO A 160 54.48 -1.43 -5.34
CA PRO A 160 55.37 -2.41 -4.72
C PRO A 160 56.54 -2.80 -5.66
N PRO A 161 57.75 -3.10 -5.14
CA PRO A 161 58.86 -3.66 -5.92
C PRO A 161 58.70 -5.17 -6.25
N LYS A 162 59.66 -5.75 -7.00
CA LYS A 162 59.72 -7.18 -7.37
C LYS A 162 61.03 -7.86 -6.91
N LEU A 163 60.91 -9.08 -6.34
CA LEU A 163 61.81 -10.25 -6.45
C LEU A 163 63.28 -10.09 -5.96
N PRO A 164 64.08 -11.17 -5.69
CA PRO A 164 64.01 -12.60 -6.08
C PRO A 164 63.29 -13.50 -5.04
N GLU A 165 62.76 -14.71 -5.30
CA GLU A 165 63.08 -15.84 -6.23
C GLU A 165 63.94 -16.95 -5.60
N HIS A 166 63.29 -18.04 -5.17
CA HIS A 166 63.78 -19.44 -5.12
C HIS A 166 62.58 -20.40 -4.85
N SER A 167 62.72 -21.68 -5.22
CA SER A 167 61.68 -22.73 -5.27
C SER A 167 62.36 -24.10 -5.51
N PRO A 168 61.72 -25.29 -5.42
CA PRO A 168 60.38 -25.66 -4.93
C PRO A 168 60.43 -26.72 -3.78
N GLU A 169 59.28 -27.31 -3.39
CA GLU A 169 59.07 -28.78 -3.36
C GLU A 169 57.61 -29.18 -3.00
N ASP A 170 57.25 -30.45 -3.25
CA ASP A 170 55.87 -30.94 -3.42
C ASP A 170 55.07 -31.28 -2.15
N ARG A 171 53.73 -31.10 -2.21
CA ARG A 171 52.76 -32.24 -2.32
C ARG A 171 51.30 -31.83 -2.51
N HIS A 172 50.58 -32.58 -3.35
CA HIS A 172 49.14 -32.52 -3.55
C HIS A 172 48.36 -33.11 -2.35
N GLN A 173 47.10 -32.70 -2.15
CA GLN A 173 46.04 -33.71 -2.01
C GLN A 173 44.62 -33.26 -2.41
N GLU A 174 43.88 -34.25 -2.90
CA GLU A 174 42.49 -34.24 -3.38
C GLU A 174 41.93 -35.68 -3.20
N SER A 175 40.62 -35.94 -3.15
CA SER A 175 39.46 -35.07 -2.85
C SER A 175 38.24 -35.99 -2.53
N THR A 176 37.02 -35.61 -2.95
CA THR A 176 35.78 -36.43 -3.04
C THR A 176 35.21 -37.13 -1.79
N GLU A 177 34.06 -36.60 -1.35
CA GLU A 177 32.74 -37.26 -1.27
C GLU A 177 32.42 -38.50 -0.39
N SER A 178 31.35 -38.32 0.40
CA SER A 178 30.20 -39.23 0.60
C SER A 178 30.35 -40.61 1.29
N SER A 179 29.57 -40.83 2.36
CA SER A 179 28.34 -41.67 2.32
C SER A 179 27.70 -41.81 3.72
N MET A 180 26.42 -42.21 3.77
CA MET A 180 25.61 -42.25 5.00
C MET A 180 25.42 -43.66 5.61
N GLN A 181 24.92 -43.68 6.85
CA GLN A 181 24.02 -44.70 7.41
C GLN A 181 24.55 -46.14 7.67
N ALA A 182 25.18 -46.37 8.83
CA ALA A 182 25.27 -47.74 9.43
C ALA A 182 25.63 -47.81 10.94
N LYS A 183 24.77 -47.38 11.90
CA LYS A 183 24.94 -47.81 13.31
C LYS A 183 23.75 -47.84 14.30
N TRP A 184 22.51 -48.07 13.86
CA TRP A 184 21.46 -48.51 14.79
C TRP A 184 21.38 -50.04 14.86
N ASN A 185 22.18 -50.65 15.75
CA ASN A 185 21.81 -51.82 16.58
C ASN A 185 23.04 -52.48 17.25
N ARG A 186 23.16 -52.31 18.57
CA ARG A 186 23.47 -53.44 19.48
C ARG A 186 22.95 -53.13 20.88
N LEU A 187 21.80 -53.70 21.22
CA LEU A 187 21.22 -53.64 22.57
C LEU A 187 22.05 -54.49 23.55
N GLY A 188 22.10 -54.07 24.82
CA GLY A 188 22.76 -54.78 25.93
C GLY A 188 22.35 -54.15 27.26
N ALA A 189 22.13 -54.97 28.31
CA ALA A 189 21.33 -54.55 29.47
C ALA A 189 22.12 -54.32 30.79
N ARG A 190 21.43 -53.60 31.70
CA ARG A 190 21.60 -53.50 33.18
C ARG A 190 21.74 -54.87 33.89
N PRO A 191 21.96 -54.95 35.23
CA PRO A 191 22.55 -53.98 36.20
C PRO A 191 23.54 -54.62 37.24
N ARG A 192 24.12 -53.84 38.16
CA ARG A 192 24.45 -54.22 39.58
C ARG A 192 24.80 -53.00 40.45
N THR A 193 25.08 -53.19 41.75
CA THR A 193 24.77 -52.20 42.81
C THR A 193 25.73 -52.16 44.03
N VAL A 194 26.19 -50.95 44.43
CA VAL A 194 26.74 -50.51 45.76
C VAL A 194 27.96 -51.28 46.36
N PRO A 195 28.61 -50.92 47.52
CA PRO A 195 28.26 -49.98 48.62
C PRO A 195 29.36 -49.07 49.25
N LEU A 196 28.92 -48.17 50.18
CA LEU A 196 29.64 -47.53 51.32
C LEU A 196 30.84 -46.57 51.03
N SER A 197 31.26 -45.64 51.91
CA SER A 197 31.14 -45.50 53.39
C SER A 197 30.98 -44.05 53.92
N GLN A 198 30.86 -43.88 55.26
CA GLN A 198 30.48 -42.62 55.97
C GLN A 198 31.66 -41.93 56.71
N LYS A 199 31.57 -40.59 56.95
CA LYS A 199 31.73 -39.84 58.24
C LYS A 199 32.04 -38.33 58.02
N THR A 200 31.93 -37.38 58.97
CA THR A 200 30.92 -37.06 60.03
C THR A 200 31.33 -35.76 60.78
N GLN A 201 30.38 -34.85 61.07
CA GLN A 201 30.46 -33.73 62.06
C GLN A 201 31.42 -32.54 61.74
N LYS A 202 31.33 -31.34 62.37
CA LYS A 202 30.60 -30.87 63.59
C LYS A 202 30.27 -29.35 63.59
N GLN A 203 29.19 -28.95 64.29
CA GLN A 203 28.93 -27.76 65.17
C GLN A 203 29.63 -26.37 64.96
N GLN A 204 29.11 -25.19 65.40
CA GLN A 204 27.80 -24.69 65.88
C GLN A 204 27.92 -23.18 66.30
N GLU A 205 26.86 -22.35 66.19
CA GLU A 205 26.62 -21.05 66.90
C GLU A 205 27.62 -19.85 66.72
N GLN A 206 27.31 -18.57 67.02
CA GLN A 206 26.05 -17.79 67.13
C GLN A 206 26.34 -16.27 66.90
N LEU A 207 25.30 -15.41 67.04
CA LEU A 207 25.25 -13.97 67.40
C LEU A 207 26.58 -13.18 67.57
N GLY A 208 26.70 -11.90 67.17
CA GLY A 208 25.74 -10.94 66.61
C GLY A 208 26.15 -9.48 66.92
N LEU A 209 25.65 -8.49 66.15
CA LEU A 209 25.83 -7.03 66.29
C LEU A 209 27.23 -6.47 66.68
N HIS A 210 27.90 -5.78 65.74
CA HIS A 210 27.99 -4.30 65.78
C HIS A 210 28.73 -3.68 64.55
N GLN A 211 28.15 -2.62 64.01
CA GLN A 211 28.84 -1.48 63.35
C GLN A 211 29.15 -0.41 64.44
N PRO A 212 29.96 0.66 64.24
CA PRO A 212 30.17 1.42 62.99
C PRO A 212 31.57 2.09 62.81
N ILE A 213 31.67 3.14 61.97
CA ILE A 213 32.69 4.24 61.96
C ILE A 213 34.12 3.84 61.50
N MET A 214 34.96 4.67 60.87
CA MET A 214 34.91 5.77 59.87
C MET A 214 36.39 6.17 59.63
N GLU A 215 36.72 6.73 58.45
CA GLU A 215 37.96 7.51 58.19
C GLU A 215 39.32 6.77 58.42
N GLY A 216 40.46 7.25 57.93
CA GLY A 216 40.74 8.35 56.99
C GLY A 216 42.26 8.49 56.78
N ASP A 217 42.68 9.03 55.63
CA ASP A 217 44.05 9.44 55.27
C ASP A 217 45.18 8.38 55.32
N GLY A 218 46.29 8.52 54.59
CA GLY A 218 46.60 9.48 53.52
C GLY A 218 48.11 9.58 53.24
N LYS A 219 48.47 10.10 52.05
CA LYS A 219 49.81 10.58 51.63
C LYS A 219 50.90 9.51 51.40
N GLU A 220 51.46 9.43 50.18
CA GLU A 220 52.59 10.21 49.59
C GLU A 220 53.98 9.81 50.12
N ALA A 221 55.05 9.69 49.32
CA ALA A 221 55.18 9.66 47.85
C ALA A 221 56.60 9.21 47.42
N ALA A 222 56.75 8.90 46.11
CA ALA A 222 58.00 8.97 45.34
C ALA A 222 59.11 7.91 45.66
N LYS A 223 60.01 7.51 44.73
CA LYS A 223 60.19 7.79 43.29
C LYS A 223 61.09 6.71 42.63
N VAL A 224 61.42 6.91 41.35
CA VAL A 224 62.48 6.24 40.52
C VAL A 224 62.07 4.92 39.85
N SER A 225 62.33 4.66 38.56
CA SER A 225 62.42 5.56 37.37
C SER A 225 62.50 4.75 36.06
N MET A 226 61.81 5.22 35.00
CA MET A 226 62.08 4.95 33.56
C MET A 226 62.04 3.48 33.06
N SER A 227 61.85 3.17 31.76
CA SER A 227 61.98 4.00 30.55
C SER A 227 60.91 3.77 29.44
N ALA A 228 60.76 4.83 28.64
CA ALA A 228 60.17 5.00 27.31
C ALA A 228 59.74 3.76 26.48
N ILE A 229 58.54 3.67 25.90
CA ILE A 229 57.81 4.56 24.95
C ILE A 229 58.30 4.46 23.49
N LYS A 230 57.41 3.98 22.59
CA LYS A 230 56.97 4.77 21.43
C LYS A 230 55.66 4.27 20.79
N ALA A 231 54.71 5.19 20.63
CA ALA A 231 53.56 5.09 19.74
C ALA A 231 53.51 6.34 18.83
N THR A 232 53.00 6.19 17.61
CA THR A 232 52.69 7.24 16.61
C THR A 232 51.87 6.56 15.50
N LYS A 233 50.90 7.17 14.79
CA LYS A 233 50.43 8.58 14.65
C LYS A 233 48.95 8.53 14.13
N VAL A 234 47.99 9.45 14.33
CA VAL A 234 47.94 10.89 14.71
C VAL A 234 48.38 11.81 13.55
N THR A 235 47.73 12.91 13.11
CA THR A 235 46.69 13.89 13.56
C THR A 235 46.01 14.46 12.28
N THR A 236 44.86 15.17 12.18
CA THR A 236 43.67 15.58 12.99
C THR A 236 42.61 16.14 12.00
N LYS A 237 41.36 16.47 12.43
CA LYS A 237 40.76 17.84 12.30
C LYS A 237 39.28 17.94 12.71
N SER A 238 39.01 18.49 13.91
CA SER A 238 37.74 19.16 14.26
C SER A 238 37.91 20.13 15.45
N GLU A 239 39.07 20.78 15.57
CA GLU A 239 39.38 21.72 16.66
C GLU A 239 40.03 23.00 16.09
N ALA A 240 39.19 23.91 15.59
CA ALA A 240 39.60 25.25 15.16
C ALA A 240 38.39 26.18 15.06
N LEU A 241 37.98 26.81 16.18
CA LEU A 241 37.25 28.10 16.28
C LEU A 241 36.81 28.38 17.74
N LYS A 242 37.74 28.39 18.71
CA LYS A 242 37.45 28.93 20.07
C LYS A 242 38.67 29.47 20.83
N ALA A 243 39.53 30.18 20.12
CA ALA A 243 40.58 31.04 20.67
C ALA A 243 40.93 32.13 19.64
N VAL A 244 41.57 33.22 20.07
CA VAL A 244 41.97 34.38 19.25
C VAL A 244 40.81 35.31 18.82
N GLU A 245 40.19 35.98 19.81
CA GLU A 245 39.69 37.37 19.64
C GLU A 245 39.78 38.16 20.96
N GLN A 246 40.90 38.02 21.68
CA GLN A 246 41.35 38.96 22.69
C GLN A 246 42.88 38.98 22.70
N LEU A 247 43.50 40.06 22.18
CA LEU A 247 44.83 40.60 22.55
C LEU A 247 45.27 41.76 21.63
N ILE A 248 44.54 42.88 21.62
CA ILE A 248 45.06 44.17 21.12
C ILE A 248 44.69 45.28 22.13
N GLN A 249 45.69 45.79 22.85
CA GLN A 249 45.60 46.94 23.76
C GLN A 249 46.96 47.69 23.79
N PRO A 250 47.13 48.80 23.04
CA PRO A 250 48.20 49.77 23.22
C PRO A 250 47.83 50.85 24.28
N PRO A 251 48.76 51.71 24.76
CA PRO A 251 48.84 51.99 26.21
C PRO A 251 48.05 53.18 26.79
N LYS A 252 48.07 53.19 28.12
CA LYS A 252 47.43 54.13 29.06
C LYS A 252 48.18 55.48 29.20
N VAL A 253 47.49 56.61 28.96
CA VAL A 253 47.90 57.99 29.32
C VAL A 253 46.65 58.76 29.84
N GLU A 254 46.85 59.85 30.57
CA GLU A 254 45.85 60.52 31.41
C GLU A 254 45.12 61.74 30.78
N THR A 255 44.07 62.19 31.51
CA THR A 255 43.49 63.57 31.57
C THR A 255 42.42 64.04 30.56
N ALA A 256 41.69 65.07 31.04
CA ALA A 256 40.75 65.99 30.38
C ALA A 256 39.27 65.57 30.19
N LYS A 257 38.37 66.48 30.63
CA LYS A 257 36.94 66.51 30.31
C LYS A 257 36.71 67.15 28.93
N VAL A 258 35.72 66.69 28.17
CA VAL A 258 34.79 67.53 27.35
C VAL A 258 33.41 66.86 27.31
N VAL A 259 32.35 67.66 27.10
CA VAL A 259 30.93 67.26 27.04
C VAL A 259 30.53 66.72 25.66
N SER A 260 29.68 65.69 25.61
CA SER A 260 28.79 65.36 24.48
C SER A 260 27.45 64.81 25.00
N VAL A 261 26.36 65.05 24.25
CA VAL A 261 24.98 64.73 24.63
C VAL A 261 24.61 63.28 24.30
N PRO A 262 23.87 62.54 25.15
CA PRO A 262 23.27 61.26 24.78
C PRO A 262 22.04 61.47 23.90
N LEU A 263 22.07 60.97 22.66
CA LEU A 263 20.87 60.79 21.86
C LEU A 263 20.16 59.52 22.35
N ALA A 264 18.87 59.62 22.70
CA ALA A 264 18.13 58.47 23.22
C ALA A 264 17.90 57.43 22.12
N GLN A 265 18.29 56.17 22.38
CA GLN A 265 17.74 55.03 21.66
C GLN A 265 16.53 54.53 22.45
N GLU A 266 15.37 54.47 21.81
CA GLU A 266 14.17 53.90 22.43
C GLU A 266 14.36 52.39 22.63
N ALA A 267 14.25 51.95 23.89
CA ALA A 267 14.32 50.54 24.24
C ALA A 267 13.03 49.85 23.79
N GLN A 268 13.10 49.13 22.67
CA GLN A 268 12.03 48.21 22.25
C GLN A 268 11.72 47.24 23.40
N LYS A 269 10.44 47.14 23.76
CA LYS A 269 10.03 46.57 25.04
C LYS A 269 9.59 45.12 24.87
N THR A 270 10.55 44.20 24.85
CA THR A 270 10.33 42.75 24.71
C THR A 270 9.27 42.25 25.70
N LEU A 271 8.24 41.57 25.20
CA LEU A 271 7.06 41.22 26.01
C LEU A 271 7.19 39.89 26.75
N ILE A 272 8.07 39.00 26.26
CA ILE A 272 8.55 37.79 26.95
C ILE A 272 10.08 37.74 26.80
N GLU A 273 10.80 37.58 27.91
CA GLU A 273 12.26 37.51 27.92
C GLU A 273 12.75 36.09 27.56
N LYS A 274 13.95 35.99 26.97
CA LYS A 274 14.49 34.73 26.41
C LYS A 274 15.01 33.77 27.48
N GLU A 275 14.12 33.01 28.10
CA GLU A 275 14.47 31.94 29.04
C GLU A 275 15.26 30.80 28.36
N THR A 276 16.49 30.56 28.81
CA THR A 276 17.29 29.43 28.35
C THR A 276 17.03 28.20 29.23
N ILE A 277 16.10 27.34 28.80
CA ILE A 277 15.84 26.05 29.47
C ILE A 277 17.09 25.15 29.40
N PRO A 278 17.63 24.67 30.53
CA PRO A 278 18.80 23.79 30.55
C PRO A 278 18.51 22.41 29.90
N SER A 279 19.57 21.74 29.44
CA SER A 279 19.50 20.36 28.95
C SER A 279 19.16 19.39 30.07
N LEU A 280 18.24 18.44 29.82
CA LEU A 280 17.98 17.33 30.74
C LEU A 280 19.25 16.53 31.03
N THR A 281 19.42 16.13 32.28
CA THR A 281 20.43 15.15 32.70
C THR A 281 19.96 13.72 32.46
N ASN A 282 20.90 12.78 32.32
CA ASN A 282 20.60 11.37 32.08
C ASN A 282 19.76 10.74 33.22
N GLU A 283 19.83 11.23 34.45
CA GLU A 283 19.02 10.72 35.58
C GLU A 283 17.58 11.29 35.57
N GLU A 284 17.36 12.51 35.08
CA GLU A 284 16.01 13.03 34.85
C GLU A 284 15.31 12.28 33.72
N VAL A 285 16.06 11.96 32.64
CA VAL A 285 15.59 11.05 31.59
C VAL A 285 15.32 9.65 32.17
N ALA A 286 16.18 9.14 33.05
CA ALA A 286 15.96 7.87 33.74
C ALA A 286 14.69 7.86 34.58
N SER A 287 14.40 8.91 35.35
CA SER A 287 13.17 8.97 36.14
C SER A 287 11.94 9.03 35.26
N LYS A 288 11.94 9.86 34.21
CA LYS A 288 10.83 9.95 33.26
C LYS A 288 10.59 8.63 32.50
N ILE A 289 11.63 7.86 32.20
CA ILE A 289 11.49 6.50 31.63
C ILE A 289 10.92 5.51 32.66
N ARG A 290 11.36 5.55 33.93
CA ARG A 290 10.77 4.75 35.02
C ARG A 290 9.30 5.11 35.30
N GLU A 291 8.94 6.37 35.05
CA GLU A 291 7.59 6.92 35.23
C GLU A 291 6.66 6.66 34.02
N SER A 292 7.18 6.27 32.85
CA SER A 292 6.37 5.99 31.66
C SER A 292 5.43 4.79 31.84
N GLU A 293 4.12 5.01 31.67
CA GLU A 293 3.10 3.95 31.82
C GLU A 293 3.27 2.80 30.83
N VAL A 294 3.83 3.06 29.64
CA VAL A 294 4.12 2.03 28.63
C VAL A 294 5.29 1.13 29.07
N VAL A 295 6.28 1.70 29.77
CA VAL A 295 7.43 0.99 30.35
C VAL A 295 7.03 0.22 31.61
N LYS A 296 6.24 0.84 32.50
CA LYS A 296 5.62 0.19 33.67
C LYS A 296 4.77 -1.02 33.24
N SER A 297 3.91 -0.85 32.24
CA SER A 297 3.01 -1.90 31.75
C SER A 297 3.76 -3.08 31.13
N SER A 298 4.82 -2.84 30.35
CA SER A 298 5.63 -3.93 29.78
C SER A 298 6.49 -4.63 30.83
N MET A 299 7.03 -3.91 31.82
CA MET A 299 7.68 -4.51 32.99
C MET A 299 6.71 -5.37 33.81
N GLN A 300 5.48 -4.89 34.05
CA GLN A 300 4.45 -5.66 34.76
C GLN A 300 4.03 -6.91 33.97
N LYS A 301 3.97 -6.85 32.64
CA LYS A 301 3.75 -8.02 31.78
C LYS A 301 4.86 -9.06 31.92
N ILE A 302 6.13 -8.63 31.99
CA ILE A 302 7.27 -9.52 32.28
C ILE A 302 7.10 -10.17 33.65
N LYS A 303 6.75 -9.40 34.70
CA LYS A 303 6.52 -9.92 36.06
C LYS A 303 5.41 -10.97 36.10
N THR A 304 4.27 -10.72 35.46
CA THR A 304 3.17 -11.70 35.34
C THR A 304 3.65 -13.00 34.67
N LEU A 305 4.37 -12.90 33.55
CA LEU A 305 4.88 -14.07 32.83
C LEU A 305 5.97 -14.80 33.61
N CYS A 306 6.85 -14.11 34.34
CA CYS A 306 7.79 -14.72 35.29
C CYS A 306 7.07 -15.49 36.42
N GLY A 307 5.93 -14.97 36.89
CA GLY A 307 5.04 -15.67 37.82
C GLY A 307 4.53 -16.99 37.27
N VAL A 308 4.08 -17.03 36.02
CA VAL A 308 3.62 -18.26 35.33
C VAL A 308 4.78 -19.23 35.06
N VAL A 309 5.89 -18.73 34.49
CA VAL A 309 7.02 -19.54 34.02
C VAL A 309 7.83 -20.13 35.18
N TYR A 310 8.05 -19.38 36.27
CA TYR A 310 8.96 -19.76 37.36
C TYR A 310 8.32 -19.84 38.75
N GLY A 311 7.05 -19.47 38.90
CA GLY A 311 6.42 -19.30 40.21
C GLY A 311 6.94 -18.08 41.01
N ASN A 312 7.72 -17.20 40.37
CA ASN A 312 8.32 -16.02 41.01
C ASN A 312 8.38 -14.83 40.02
N PRO A 313 7.52 -13.80 40.20
CA PRO A 313 7.50 -12.62 39.32
C PRO A 313 8.81 -11.85 39.21
N HIS A 314 9.67 -11.90 40.23
CA HIS A 314 10.87 -11.05 40.36
C HIS A 314 12.16 -11.74 39.91
N ILE A 315 12.11 -12.99 39.45
CA ILE A 315 13.29 -13.85 39.24
C ILE A 315 14.27 -13.34 38.16
N LEU A 316 13.81 -12.50 37.24
CA LEU A 316 14.65 -11.86 36.20
C LEU A 316 15.02 -10.41 36.54
N GLU A 317 14.40 -9.78 37.54
CA GLU A 317 14.51 -8.34 37.81
C GLU A 317 15.94 -7.92 38.24
N GLY A 318 16.68 -8.82 38.89
CA GLY A 318 18.12 -8.68 39.17
C GLY A 318 19.06 -9.34 38.15
N LYS A 319 18.55 -9.87 37.03
CA LYS A 319 19.32 -10.60 36.00
C LYS A 319 19.31 -9.94 34.62
N MET A 320 18.28 -9.16 34.32
CA MET A 320 18.20 -8.39 33.06
C MET A 320 19.37 -7.39 32.97
N PRO A 321 20.06 -7.29 31.82
CA PRO A 321 20.98 -6.21 31.53
C PRO A 321 20.38 -4.82 31.84
N LYS A 322 21.16 -3.97 32.52
CA LYS A 322 20.71 -2.62 32.85
C LYS A 322 20.68 -1.76 31.58
N MET A 323 19.52 -1.23 31.24
CA MET A 323 19.38 -0.18 30.22
C MET A 323 20.01 1.11 30.75
N GLY A 324 21.31 1.30 30.46
CA GLY A 324 21.99 2.57 30.70
C GLY A 324 21.45 3.67 29.78
N ILE A 325 21.58 4.92 30.21
CA ILE A 325 21.07 6.11 29.51
C ILE A 325 22.27 7.02 29.17
N PRO A 326 22.44 7.45 27.89
CA PRO A 326 21.52 7.21 26.77
C PRO A 326 21.43 5.74 26.32
N VAL A 327 20.29 5.32 25.78
CA VAL A 327 20.04 3.91 25.38
C VAL A 327 20.85 3.58 24.13
N THR A 328 22.07 3.10 24.35
CA THR A 328 22.95 2.66 23.26
C THR A 328 22.38 1.42 22.56
N ASN A 329 22.68 1.27 21.27
CA ASN A 329 22.33 0.05 20.53
C ASN A 329 22.96 -1.22 21.15
N ARG A 330 24.07 -1.08 21.89
CA ARG A 330 24.68 -2.19 22.63
C ARG A 330 23.81 -2.65 23.81
N ASN A 331 23.21 -1.72 24.55
CA ASN A 331 22.30 -2.03 25.67
C ASN A 331 21.08 -2.83 25.16
N VAL A 332 20.55 -2.41 24.00
CA VAL A 332 19.46 -3.09 23.28
C VAL A 332 19.88 -4.50 22.86
N GLU A 333 21.04 -4.65 22.22
CA GLU A 333 21.54 -5.94 21.73
C GLU A 333 21.84 -6.93 22.87
N GLU A 334 22.37 -6.45 24.00
CA GLU A 334 22.59 -7.27 25.20
C GLU A 334 21.26 -7.71 25.85
N LEU A 335 20.24 -6.86 25.90
CA LEU A 335 18.92 -7.21 26.44
C LEU A 335 18.10 -8.11 25.49
N GLU A 336 18.27 -7.97 24.17
CA GLU A 336 17.73 -8.92 23.18
C GLU A 336 18.41 -10.31 23.27
N LYS A 337 19.73 -10.37 23.45
CA LYS A 337 20.45 -11.63 23.67
C LYS A 337 19.97 -12.32 24.95
N PHE A 338 19.75 -11.56 26.02
CA PHE A 338 19.12 -12.07 27.25
C PHE A 338 17.70 -12.59 27.00
N ALA A 339 16.86 -11.87 26.24
CA ALA A 339 15.52 -12.32 25.89
C ALA A 339 15.54 -13.66 25.12
N ARG A 340 16.44 -13.81 24.14
CA ARG A 340 16.61 -15.07 23.39
C ARG A 340 17.04 -16.22 24.30
N GLN A 341 17.98 -15.98 25.22
CA GLN A 341 18.38 -16.98 26.23
C GLN A 341 17.21 -17.39 27.15
N VAL A 342 16.36 -16.45 27.57
CA VAL A 342 15.17 -16.75 28.39
C VAL A 342 14.15 -17.60 27.61
N GLY A 343 14.01 -17.41 26.30
CA GLY A 343 13.15 -18.25 25.45
C GLY A 343 13.72 -19.65 25.20
N SER A 344 15.01 -19.77 24.85
CA SER A 344 15.64 -21.05 24.49
C SER A 344 16.09 -21.89 25.69
N PHE A 345 16.50 -21.26 26.80
CA PHE A 345 17.07 -21.94 27.96
C PHE A 345 16.53 -21.39 29.31
N PRO A 346 15.20 -21.31 29.52
CA PRO A 346 14.61 -20.74 30.73
C PRO A 346 15.07 -21.43 32.02
N SER A 347 15.35 -22.74 31.97
CA SER A 347 15.92 -23.50 33.10
C SER A 347 17.27 -22.98 33.61
N SER A 348 18.01 -22.18 32.83
CA SER A 348 19.24 -21.51 33.28
C SER A 348 18.97 -20.29 34.18
N PHE A 349 17.78 -19.68 34.07
CA PHE A 349 17.39 -18.52 34.88
C PHE A 349 16.67 -18.90 36.17
N GLY A 350 16.05 -20.08 36.22
CA GLY A 350 15.44 -20.60 37.44
C GLY A 350 14.75 -21.96 37.26
N ARG A 351 14.25 -22.52 38.37
CA ARG A 351 13.39 -23.69 38.32
C ARG A 351 12.04 -23.29 37.72
N VAL A 352 11.83 -23.65 36.45
CA VAL A 352 10.54 -23.54 35.76
C VAL A 352 9.45 -24.29 36.54
N ALA A 353 8.26 -23.69 36.63
CA ALA A 353 7.16 -24.12 37.48
C ALA A 353 6.62 -25.53 37.15
N GLY A 354 5.91 -26.13 38.13
CA GLY A 354 5.41 -27.50 38.05
C GLY A 354 6.51 -28.57 38.13
N PHE A 355 6.17 -29.80 37.76
CA PHE A 355 7.10 -30.93 37.64
C PHE A 355 7.06 -31.57 36.26
N SER A 356 8.20 -32.16 35.88
CA SER A 356 8.39 -33.05 34.73
C SER A 356 9.24 -34.26 35.17
N PHE A 357 8.76 -35.48 34.94
CA PHE A 357 9.47 -36.72 35.30
C PHE A 357 9.25 -37.80 34.25
N LEU A 358 10.34 -38.41 33.76
CA LEU A 358 10.31 -39.43 32.68
C LEU A 358 9.43 -39.02 31.47
N GLY A 359 9.51 -37.75 31.06
CA GLY A 359 8.73 -37.19 29.94
C GLY A 359 7.29 -36.76 30.30
N ILE A 360 6.73 -37.25 31.41
CA ILE A 360 5.40 -36.83 31.89
C ILE A 360 5.52 -35.44 32.53
N LYS A 361 4.74 -34.49 32.00
CA LYS A 361 4.65 -33.10 32.49
C LYS A 361 3.34 -32.89 33.24
N SER A 362 3.39 -32.18 34.35
CA SER A 362 2.19 -31.66 35.03
C SER A 362 1.54 -30.52 34.22
N GLY A 363 0.24 -30.26 34.40
CA GLY A 363 -0.44 -29.16 33.70
C GLY A 363 0.20 -27.78 33.96
N ALA A 364 0.59 -27.50 35.20
CA ALA A 364 1.36 -26.29 35.55
C ALA A 364 2.72 -26.22 34.86
N ARG A 365 3.32 -27.37 34.53
CA ARG A 365 4.59 -27.43 33.79
C ARG A 365 4.40 -27.20 32.28
N ALA A 366 3.35 -27.76 31.69
CA ALA A 366 2.99 -27.48 30.30
C ALA A 366 2.69 -25.98 30.11
N HIS A 367 1.86 -25.41 30.99
CA HIS A 367 1.51 -24.00 30.94
C HIS A 367 2.70 -23.04 31.16
N ALA A 368 3.66 -23.44 31.99
CA ALA A 368 4.92 -22.70 32.14
C ALA A 368 5.79 -22.76 30.87
N GLU A 369 5.82 -23.91 30.17
CA GLU A 369 6.58 -24.09 28.92
C GLU A 369 5.94 -23.36 27.72
N GLU A 370 4.60 -23.33 27.64
CA GLU A 370 3.84 -22.49 26.67
C GLU A 370 4.21 -21.01 26.76
N ASN A 371 4.55 -20.52 27.96
CA ASN A 371 4.83 -19.10 28.22
C ASN A 371 6.31 -18.70 28.05
N PHE A 372 7.19 -19.60 27.61
CA PHE A 372 8.60 -19.29 27.34
C PHE A 372 8.80 -18.24 26.24
N LEU A 373 8.21 -18.46 25.05
CA LEU A 373 8.28 -17.50 23.95
C LEU A 373 7.51 -16.19 24.26
N PRO A 374 6.29 -16.22 24.83
CA PRO A 374 5.62 -15.03 25.33
C PRO A 374 6.45 -14.17 26.30
N LEU A 375 7.20 -14.81 27.23
CA LEU A 375 8.10 -14.10 28.14
C LEU A 375 9.30 -13.48 27.40
N SER A 376 9.93 -14.23 26.50
CA SER A 376 11.01 -13.73 25.65
C SER A 376 10.56 -12.50 24.84
N HIS A 377 9.41 -12.59 24.16
CA HIS A 377 8.84 -11.50 23.38
C HIS A 377 8.43 -10.30 24.26
N ALA A 378 7.99 -10.52 25.50
CA ALA A 378 7.70 -9.43 26.44
C ALA A 378 8.97 -8.64 26.84
N ILE A 379 10.12 -9.31 26.98
CA ILE A 379 11.41 -8.65 27.26
C ILE A 379 11.87 -7.82 26.03
N VAL A 380 11.75 -8.35 24.82
CA VAL A 380 12.03 -7.58 23.58
C VAL A 380 11.09 -6.37 23.46
N SER A 381 9.80 -6.55 23.74
CA SER A 381 8.80 -5.46 23.76
C SER A 381 9.17 -4.36 24.76
N TYR A 382 9.60 -4.72 25.97
CA TYR A 382 10.09 -3.76 26.97
C TYR A 382 11.33 -3.00 26.48
N THR A 383 12.26 -3.67 25.80
CA THR A 383 13.47 -3.04 25.21
C THR A 383 13.09 -1.94 24.21
N HIS A 384 12.14 -2.21 23.31
CA HIS A 384 11.63 -1.20 22.38
C HIS A 384 10.89 -0.06 23.09
N ASN A 385 10.02 -0.36 24.06
CA ASN A 385 9.27 0.65 24.81
C ASN A 385 10.19 1.62 25.56
N VAL A 386 11.28 1.12 26.17
CA VAL A 386 12.29 1.95 26.85
C VAL A 386 13.01 2.87 25.85
N LYS A 387 13.41 2.34 24.68
CA LYS A 387 14.07 3.14 23.63
C LYS A 387 13.14 4.21 23.03
N GLN A 388 11.87 3.89 22.85
CA GLN A 388 10.87 4.85 22.35
C GLN A 388 10.60 5.95 23.39
N ALA A 389 10.39 5.58 24.66
CA ALA A 389 10.17 6.55 25.73
C ALA A 389 11.34 7.54 25.87
N GLU A 390 12.59 7.08 25.75
CA GLU A 390 13.76 7.98 25.70
C GLU A 390 13.66 9.00 24.55
N LYS A 391 13.36 8.55 23.32
CA LYS A 391 13.19 9.45 22.17
C LYS A 391 12.09 10.47 22.44
N ASP A 392 10.93 10.03 22.89
CA ASP A 392 9.76 10.88 23.13
C ASP A 392 10.07 11.96 24.19
N ILE A 393 10.80 11.61 25.25
CA ILE A 393 11.23 12.54 26.31
C ILE A 393 12.21 13.59 25.78
N LEU A 394 13.21 13.18 24.98
CA LEU A 394 14.22 14.08 24.42
C LEU A 394 13.62 15.01 23.34
N GLU A 395 12.74 14.49 22.49
CA GLU A 395 12.04 15.23 21.43
C GLU A 395 11.05 16.24 22.03
N ALA A 396 10.30 15.86 23.06
CA ALA A 396 9.44 16.78 23.82
C ALA A 396 10.23 17.87 24.56
N HIS A 397 11.47 17.59 25.00
CA HIS A 397 12.34 18.60 25.60
C HIS A 397 12.95 19.54 24.56
N SER A 398 13.41 19.03 23.40
CA SER A 398 13.88 19.85 22.27
C SER A 398 12.77 20.81 21.81
N GLY A 399 11.58 20.26 21.55
CA GLY A 399 10.39 21.05 21.23
C GLY A 399 9.87 21.95 22.36
N LYS A 400 10.42 21.85 23.59
CA LYS A 400 10.24 22.87 24.64
C LYS A 400 11.35 23.92 24.58
N GLN A 401 12.62 23.53 24.45
CA GLN A 401 13.74 24.46 24.31
C GLN A 401 13.58 25.37 23.08
N GLU A 402 13.11 24.84 21.95
CA GLU A 402 12.82 25.61 20.73
C GLU A 402 11.71 26.66 20.95
N ARG A 403 10.61 26.30 21.62
CA ARG A 403 9.50 27.23 21.94
C ARG A 403 9.90 28.36 22.90
N TYR A 404 10.87 28.12 23.78
CA TYR A 404 11.37 29.15 24.71
C TYR A 404 12.57 29.93 24.12
N ALA A 405 13.25 29.39 23.10
CA ALA A 405 14.28 30.09 22.35
C ALA A 405 13.73 31.08 21.30
N GLN A 406 12.45 30.93 20.92
CA GLN A 406 11.70 31.85 20.07
C GLN A 406 11.30 33.11 20.85
N SER A 407 11.91 34.25 20.52
CA SER A 407 11.46 35.55 21.01
C SER A 407 10.25 36.04 20.23
N VAL A 408 9.17 36.36 20.93
CA VAL A 408 8.07 37.15 20.37
C VAL A 408 8.41 38.63 20.56
N GLU A 409 8.87 39.27 19.48
CA GLU A 409 8.94 40.73 19.41
C GLU A 409 7.52 41.30 19.55
N THR A 410 7.37 42.46 20.18
CA THR A 410 6.11 43.20 20.13
C THR A 410 5.75 43.46 18.66
N PRO A 411 4.50 43.21 18.24
CA PRO A 411 4.03 43.70 16.94
C PRO A 411 4.38 45.18 16.79
N SER A 412 4.94 45.59 15.65
CA SER A 412 5.12 47.02 15.38
C SER A 412 3.77 47.73 15.44
N GLU A 413 3.73 49.05 15.67
CA GLU A 413 2.45 49.78 15.66
C GLU A 413 1.68 49.57 14.35
N GLU A 414 2.34 49.27 13.24
CA GLU A 414 1.72 48.87 11.97
C GLU A 414 1.02 47.50 12.06
N ILE A 415 1.67 46.48 12.62
CA ILE A 415 1.07 45.14 12.81
C ILE A 415 -0.02 45.19 13.89
N GLN A 416 0.17 46.00 14.93
CA GLN A 416 -0.81 46.16 16.00
C GLN A 416 -2.04 46.95 15.53
N ASN A 417 -1.86 47.98 14.69
CA ASN A 417 -2.96 48.60 13.96
C ASN A 417 -3.61 47.64 12.96
N LEU A 418 -2.85 46.78 12.25
CA LEU A 418 -3.44 45.74 11.38
C LEU A 418 -4.29 44.73 12.15
N PHE A 419 -3.90 44.36 13.39
CA PHE A 419 -4.72 43.51 14.26
C PHE A 419 -5.97 44.23 14.79
N SER A 420 -5.88 45.51 15.16
CA SER A 420 -7.05 46.32 15.54
C SER A 420 -8.01 46.51 14.35
N LEU A 421 -7.49 46.93 13.20
CA LEU A 421 -8.25 47.09 11.94
C LEU A 421 -8.90 45.78 11.49
N THR A 422 -8.31 44.61 11.73
CA THR A 422 -8.94 43.33 11.38
C THR A 422 -9.97 42.85 12.40
N GLN A 423 -9.88 43.24 13.68
CA GLN A 423 -10.98 43.03 14.63
C GLN A 423 -12.14 44.01 14.38
N GLU A 424 -11.86 45.28 14.08
CA GLU A 424 -12.89 46.30 13.81
C GLU A 424 -13.57 46.11 12.44
N ALA A 425 -12.89 45.53 11.45
CA ALA A 425 -13.46 45.31 10.11
C ALA A 425 -14.22 43.97 9.91
N GLN A 426 -14.25 43.06 10.90
CA GLN A 426 -14.94 41.77 10.77
C GLN A 426 -15.83 41.46 11.98
N LYS A 427 -17.04 42.06 11.99
CA LYS A 427 -18.14 41.54 12.81
C LYS A 427 -18.41 40.09 12.37
N MET A 428 -18.23 39.13 13.28
CA MET A 428 -18.63 37.75 13.04
C MET A 428 -20.15 37.63 13.16
N LEU A 429 -20.79 36.98 12.18
CA LEU A 429 -22.22 36.69 12.21
C LEU A 429 -22.49 35.37 12.95
N ILE A 430 -21.67 34.34 12.66
CA ILE A 430 -21.62 33.07 13.38
C ILE A 430 -20.17 32.78 13.75
N GLU A 431 -19.88 32.63 15.03
CA GLU A 431 -18.53 32.32 15.51
C GLU A 431 -18.13 30.86 15.27
N LYS A 432 -16.82 30.61 15.28
CA LYS A 432 -16.26 29.25 15.30
C LYS A 432 -16.41 28.64 16.69
N GLU A 433 -16.86 27.41 16.76
CA GLU A 433 -17.05 26.64 17.98
C GLU A 433 -16.10 25.43 17.96
N ILE A 434 -15.29 25.28 19.02
CA ILE A 434 -14.33 24.19 19.15
C ILE A 434 -14.97 23.06 19.95
N ILE A 435 -15.65 22.16 19.24
CA ILE A 435 -16.13 20.90 19.82
C ILE A 435 -14.91 20.05 20.25
N PRO A 436 -14.84 19.56 21.51
CA PRO A 436 -13.73 18.73 21.98
C PRO A 436 -13.72 17.34 21.32
N PRO A 437 -12.65 16.53 21.42
CA PRO A 437 -12.66 15.16 20.92
C PRO A 437 -13.66 14.26 21.70
N LEU A 438 -14.45 13.45 20.98
CA LEU A 438 -15.42 12.52 21.59
C LEU A 438 -14.71 11.45 22.42
N SER A 439 -15.19 11.17 23.65
CA SER A 439 -14.58 10.13 24.47
C SER A 439 -14.97 8.72 24.01
N TYR A 440 -14.10 7.74 24.27
CA TYR A 440 -14.42 6.33 24.00
C TYR A 440 -15.62 5.80 24.81
N VAL A 441 -16.00 6.47 25.90
CA VAL A 441 -17.23 6.14 26.67
C VAL A 441 -18.49 6.59 25.92
N ASP A 442 -18.43 7.77 25.28
CA ASP A 442 -19.55 8.31 24.48
C ASP A 442 -19.68 7.60 23.12
N VAL A 443 -18.56 7.14 22.56
CA VAL A 443 -18.57 6.17 21.46
C VAL A 443 -19.25 4.87 21.91
N ALA A 444 -18.96 4.38 23.12
CA ALA A 444 -19.53 3.13 23.66
C ALA A 444 -21.02 3.19 24.08
N SER A 445 -21.57 4.37 24.34
CA SER A 445 -23.04 4.56 24.47
C SER A 445 -23.68 4.63 23.09
N LYS A 446 -23.19 5.49 22.19
CA LYS A 446 -23.73 5.66 20.83
C LYS A 446 -23.71 4.37 20.00
N ILE A 447 -22.67 3.55 20.10
CA ILE A 447 -22.61 2.22 19.44
C ILE A 447 -23.71 1.29 19.97
N ARG A 448 -24.01 1.33 21.27
CA ARG A 448 -25.06 0.52 21.92
C ARG A 448 -26.47 1.01 21.56
N GLU A 449 -26.59 2.31 21.28
CA GLU A 449 -27.82 2.96 20.83
C GLU A 449 -28.06 2.80 19.32
N SER A 450 -27.05 2.41 18.53
CA SER A 450 -27.19 2.15 17.09
C SER A 450 -28.17 1.01 16.79
N GLU A 451 -29.21 1.30 16.01
CA GLU A 451 -30.24 0.33 15.60
C GLU A 451 -29.67 -0.87 14.82
N VAL A 452 -28.57 -0.68 14.08
CA VAL A 452 -27.88 -1.77 13.38
C VAL A 452 -27.27 -2.75 14.38
N VAL A 453 -26.66 -2.23 15.45
CA VAL A 453 -26.03 -3.04 16.51
C VAL A 453 -27.10 -3.74 17.36
N LYS A 454 -28.18 -3.03 17.74
CA LYS A 454 -29.35 -3.60 18.44
C LYS A 454 -29.96 -4.75 17.65
N SER A 455 -30.30 -4.52 16.38
CA SER A 455 -30.89 -5.53 15.48
C SER A 455 -30.00 -6.76 15.34
N SER A 456 -28.69 -6.54 15.23
CA SER A 456 -27.70 -7.61 15.11
C SER A 456 -27.58 -8.44 16.40
N LYS A 457 -27.60 -7.81 17.59
CA LYS A 457 -27.69 -8.53 18.88
C LYS A 457 -28.99 -9.31 19.03
N GLN A 458 -30.14 -8.70 18.71
CA GLN A 458 -31.46 -9.36 18.78
C GLN A 458 -31.53 -10.59 17.87
N LYS A 459 -30.89 -10.55 16.69
CA LYS A 459 -30.78 -11.69 15.78
C LYS A 459 -29.96 -12.84 16.39
N ILE A 460 -28.86 -12.54 17.09
CA ILE A 460 -28.08 -13.53 17.86
C ILE A 460 -28.95 -14.12 18.98
N GLU A 461 -29.62 -13.30 19.78
CA GLU A 461 -30.49 -13.76 20.88
C GLU A 461 -31.62 -14.69 20.38
N THR A 462 -32.26 -14.34 19.26
CA THR A 462 -33.29 -15.17 18.62
C THR A 462 -32.73 -16.54 18.21
N LEU A 463 -31.56 -16.56 17.56
CA LEU A 463 -30.92 -17.81 17.11
C LEU A 463 -30.36 -18.64 18.28
N CYS A 464 -29.88 -17.99 19.35
CA CYS A 464 -29.52 -18.66 20.61
C CYS A 464 -30.72 -19.34 21.28
N SER A 465 -31.90 -18.72 21.23
CA SER A 465 -33.15 -19.33 21.70
C SER A 465 -33.48 -20.60 20.90
N VAL A 466 -33.34 -20.58 19.57
CA VAL A 466 -33.55 -21.76 18.71
C VAL A 466 -32.52 -22.87 18.97
N VAL A 467 -31.23 -22.51 19.03
CA VAL A 467 -30.13 -23.48 19.11
C VAL A 467 -29.99 -24.09 20.51
N TYR A 468 -30.17 -23.31 21.57
CA TYR A 468 -29.86 -23.70 22.95
C TYR A 468 -31.05 -23.58 23.94
N GLY A 469 -32.20 -23.07 23.51
CA GLY A 469 -33.35 -22.84 24.40
C GLY A 469 -33.16 -21.66 25.36
N ASN A 470 -32.09 -20.87 25.18
CA ASN A 470 -31.76 -19.72 26.02
C ASN A 470 -31.13 -18.60 25.16
N PRO A 471 -31.78 -17.44 24.99
CA PRO A 471 -31.28 -16.36 24.15
C PRO A 471 -29.95 -15.75 24.64
N ARG A 472 -29.68 -15.79 25.95
CA ARG A 472 -28.51 -15.14 26.58
C ARG A 472 -27.32 -16.08 26.83
N ILE A 473 -27.38 -17.34 26.40
CA ILE A 473 -26.34 -18.35 26.72
C ILE A 473 -24.93 -17.99 26.21
N LEU A 474 -24.82 -17.09 25.23
CA LEU A 474 -23.55 -16.57 24.70
C LEU A 474 -23.19 -15.18 25.24
N GLU A 475 -24.05 -14.50 26.01
CA GLU A 475 -23.86 -13.09 26.41
C GLU A 475 -22.60 -12.90 27.29
N ASP A 476 -22.33 -13.83 28.20
CA ASP A 476 -21.10 -13.86 29.01
C ASP A 476 -19.92 -14.57 28.33
N LYS A 477 -20.13 -15.16 27.13
CA LYS A 477 -19.14 -16.01 26.44
C LYS A 477 -18.55 -15.35 25.19
N MET A 478 -19.28 -14.46 24.55
CA MET A 478 -18.79 -13.66 23.43
C MET A 478 -17.65 -12.76 23.90
N PRO A 479 -16.50 -12.74 23.19
CA PRO A 479 -15.44 -11.76 23.44
C PRO A 479 -16.00 -10.33 23.44
N LYS A 480 -15.65 -9.55 24.47
CA LYS A 480 -16.13 -8.18 24.61
C LYS A 480 -15.49 -7.31 23.53
N MET A 481 -16.31 -6.71 22.68
CA MET A 481 -15.87 -5.70 21.71
C MET A 481 -15.38 -4.46 22.47
N GLY A 482 -14.08 -4.42 22.76
CA GLY A 482 -13.42 -3.24 23.30
C GLY A 482 -13.40 -2.11 22.28
N ILE A 483 -13.42 -0.88 22.79
CA ILE A 483 -13.44 0.37 22.02
C ILE A 483 -12.14 1.13 22.35
N PRO A 484 -11.35 1.59 21.36
CA PRO A 484 -11.63 1.52 19.93
C PRO A 484 -11.61 0.09 19.35
N VAL A 485 -12.38 -0.17 18.28
CA VAL A 485 -12.54 -1.52 17.72
C VAL A 485 -11.30 -1.96 16.94
N THR A 486 -10.37 -2.60 17.64
CA THR A 486 -9.16 -3.17 17.03
C THR A 486 -9.48 -4.38 16.17
N ASN A 487 -8.64 -4.65 15.16
CA ASN A 487 -8.73 -5.89 14.37
C ASN A 487 -8.63 -7.14 15.26
N LYS A 488 -7.83 -7.10 16.34
CA LYS A 488 -7.73 -8.19 17.31
C LYS A 488 -9.07 -8.50 17.98
N ASN A 489 -9.82 -7.48 18.41
CA ASN A 489 -11.14 -7.67 19.04
C ASN A 489 -12.13 -8.33 18.07
N VAL A 490 -12.08 -7.92 16.80
CA VAL A 490 -12.86 -8.52 15.71
C VAL A 490 -12.46 -9.98 15.49
N GLU A 491 -11.16 -10.27 15.35
CA GLU A 491 -10.65 -11.63 15.16
C GLU A 491 -11.01 -12.58 16.30
N GLU A 492 -10.94 -12.14 17.57
CA GLU A 492 -11.34 -12.95 18.71
C GLU A 492 -12.83 -13.31 18.63
N LEU A 493 -13.69 -12.35 18.24
CA LEU A 493 -15.12 -12.57 18.05
C LEU A 493 -15.43 -13.41 16.79
N GLU A 494 -14.66 -13.29 15.71
CA GLU A 494 -14.75 -14.15 14.53
C GLU A 494 -14.32 -15.60 14.83
N LYS A 495 -13.26 -15.78 15.63
CA LYS A 495 -12.80 -17.10 16.11
C LYS A 495 -13.90 -17.74 16.99
N PHE A 496 -14.54 -16.96 17.87
CA PHE A 496 -15.72 -17.40 18.63
C PHE A 496 -16.92 -17.73 17.72
N ALA A 497 -17.20 -16.93 16.69
CA ALA A 497 -18.26 -17.21 15.72
C ALA A 497 -18.03 -18.56 15.00
N ARG A 498 -16.79 -18.85 14.60
CA ARG A 498 -16.40 -20.14 14.01
C ARG A 498 -16.54 -21.29 15.01
N GLN A 499 -16.17 -21.09 16.27
CA GLN A 499 -16.40 -22.08 17.34
C GLN A 499 -17.89 -22.40 17.52
N VAL A 500 -18.77 -21.40 17.50
CA VAL A 500 -20.23 -21.59 17.59
C VAL A 500 -20.79 -22.34 16.38
N GLY A 501 -20.24 -22.14 15.17
CA GLY A 501 -20.66 -22.84 13.96
C GLY A 501 -20.18 -24.31 13.91
N ASN A 502 -18.91 -24.54 14.24
CA ASN A 502 -18.26 -25.85 14.12
C ASN A 502 -18.50 -26.76 15.34
N PHE A 503 -18.49 -26.17 16.54
CA PHE A 503 -18.56 -26.87 17.82
C PHE A 503 -19.59 -26.26 18.79
N PRO A 504 -20.86 -26.07 18.41
CA PRO A 504 -21.88 -25.41 19.25
C PRO A 504 -22.09 -26.08 20.62
N SER A 505 -21.85 -27.39 20.72
CA SER A 505 -21.90 -28.12 22.00
C SER A 505 -20.84 -27.65 23.01
N SER A 506 -19.75 -27.00 22.59
CA SER A 506 -18.79 -26.34 23.48
C SER A 506 -19.34 -25.04 24.08
N CYS A 507 -20.25 -24.38 23.37
CA CYS A 507 -20.85 -23.12 23.79
C CYS A 507 -22.09 -23.34 24.68
N GLY A 508 -22.82 -24.46 24.52
CA GLY A 508 -23.94 -24.81 25.39
C GLY A 508 -24.62 -26.14 25.07
N LYS A 509 -25.57 -26.55 25.92
CA LYS A 509 -26.44 -27.70 25.64
C LYS A 509 -27.43 -27.32 24.54
N ILE A 510 -27.23 -27.88 23.35
CA ILE A 510 -28.13 -27.74 22.20
C ILE A 510 -29.50 -28.39 22.50
N VAL A 511 -30.59 -27.82 21.97
CA VAL A 511 -31.97 -28.29 22.15
C VAL A 511 -32.20 -29.70 21.57
N GLY A 512 -33.16 -30.42 22.16
CA GLY A 512 -33.57 -31.75 21.70
C GLY A 512 -32.58 -32.87 22.03
N PHE A 513 -32.78 -34.05 21.46
CA PHE A 513 -31.91 -35.20 21.64
C PHE A 513 -31.34 -35.73 20.32
N ASN A 514 -30.17 -36.35 20.40
CA ASN A 514 -29.57 -37.20 19.38
C ASN A 514 -29.12 -38.49 20.10
N PHE A 515 -29.74 -39.62 19.77
CA PHE A 515 -29.46 -40.92 20.37
C PHE A 515 -29.27 -41.97 19.27
N LEU A 516 -28.09 -42.60 19.25
CA LEU A 516 -27.67 -43.55 18.20
C LEU A 516 -27.85 -43.03 16.75
N GLY A 517 -27.74 -41.71 16.56
CA GLY A 517 -27.94 -41.05 15.26
C GLY A 517 -29.38 -40.62 14.96
N ILE A 518 -30.37 -41.07 15.75
CA ILE A 518 -31.75 -40.61 15.66
C ILE A 518 -31.87 -39.26 16.37
N LYS A 519 -32.27 -38.23 15.63
CA LYS A 519 -32.45 -36.85 16.13
C LYS A 519 -33.93 -36.54 16.29
N SER A 520 -34.31 -35.87 17.38
CA SER A 520 -35.62 -35.23 17.47
C SER A 520 -35.76 -34.06 16.49
N GLU A 521 -36.97 -33.72 16.05
CA GLU A 521 -37.23 -32.56 15.18
C GLU A 521 -36.62 -31.25 15.72
N ALA A 522 -36.86 -30.95 17.00
CA ALA A 522 -36.27 -29.79 17.68
C ALA A 522 -34.72 -29.81 17.74
N ARG A 523 -34.10 -30.99 17.55
CA ARG A 523 -32.64 -31.13 17.43
C ARG A 523 -32.16 -30.89 16.00
N ALA A 524 -32.90 -31.36 15.00
CA ALA A 524 -32.60 -31.07 13.60
C ALA A 524 -32.71 -29.57 13.30
N HIS A 525 -33.81 -28.93 13.73
CA HIS A 525 -34.01 -27.49 13.58
C HIS A 525 -32.94 -26.65 14.33
N ALA A 526 -32.47 -27.11 15.49
CA ALA A 526 -31.35 -26.49 16.18
C ALA A 526 -30.03 -26.62 15.39
N GLU A 527 -29.75 -27.81 14.82
CA GLU A 527 -28.55 -28.08 14.00
C GLU A 527 -28.53 -27.30 12.68
N GLU A 528 -29.68 -27.07 12.05
CA GLU A 528 -29.83 -26.20 10.87
C GLU A 528 -29.49 -24.72 11.18
N ASN A 529 -29.71 -24.28 12.41
CA ASN A 529 -29.50 -22.89 12.83
C ASN A 529 -28.08 -22.59 13.36
N PHE A 530 -27.17 -23.57 13.40
CA PHE A 530 -25.77 -23.37 13.80
C PHE A 530 -25.03 -22.36 12.91
N LEU A 531 -25.11 -22.53 11.58
CA LEU A 531 -24.45 -21.65 10.61
C LEU A 531 -25.10 -20.25 10.56
N PRO A 532 -26.45 -20.11 10.56
CA PRO A 532 -27.11 -18.83 10.79
C PRO A 532 -26.65 -18.09 12.05
N LEU A 533 -26.49 -18.80 13.18
CA LEU A 533 -26.03 -18.21 14.45
C LEU A 533 -24.56 -17.75 14.35
N SER A 534 -23.68 -18.60 13.82
CA SER A 534 -22.28 -18.26 13.53
C SER A 534 -22.18 -17.00 12.66
N HIS A 535 -22.95 -16.94 11.57
CA HIS A 535 -22.98 -15.79 10.67
C HIS A 535 -23.60 -14.53 11.32
N ALA A 536 -24.54 -14.66 12.25
CA ALA A 536 -25.08 -13.52 13.01
C ALA A 536 -24.01 -12.91 13.95
N ILE A 537 -23.22 -13.75 14.64
CA ILE A 537 -22.11 -13.30 15.50
C ILE A 537 -21.03 -12.60 14.66
N PHE A 538 -20.67 -13.17 13.51
CA PHE A 538 -19.77 -12.56 12.52
C PHE A 538 -20.30 -11.20 12.02
N SER A 539 -21.60 -11.12 11.71
CA SER A 539 -22.25 -9.88 11.29
C SER A 539 -22.22 -8.81 12.38
N TYR A 540 -22.41 -9.17 13.65
CA TYR A 540 -22.37 -8.25 14.79
C TYR A 540 -20.99 -7.60 14.98
N ALA A 541 -19.90 -8.34 14.76
CA ALA A 541 -18.54 -7.77 14.78
C ALA A 541 -18.40 -6.63 13.76
N HIS A 542 -18.90 -6.82 12.54
CA HIS A 542 -18.93 -5.78 11.50
C HIS A 542 -19.93 -4.66 11.80
N SER A 543 -21.11 -4.96 12.35
CA SER A 543 -22.10 -3.95 12.76
C SER A 543 -21.51 -2.98 13.78
N VAL A 544 -20.78 -3.48 14.77
CA VAL A 544 -20.11 -2.67 15.81
C VAL A 544 -18.98 -1.83 15.21
N LYS A 545 -18.12 -2.42 14.36
CA LYS A 545 -17.03 -1.69 13.70
C LYS A 545 -17.52 -0.60 12.74
N GLN A 546 -18.60 -0.87 12.01
CA GLN A 546 -19.21 0.12 11.12
C GLN A 546 -19.88 1.25 11.92
N ALA A 547 -20.63 0.93 12.97
CA ALA A 547 -21.24 1.93 13.84
C ALA A 547 -20.19 2.85 14.49
N GLU A 548 -19.06 2.30 14.98
CA GLU A 548 -17.94 3.12 15.47
C GLU A 548 -17.46 4.11 14.41
N LYS A 549 -17.19 3.63 13.20
CA LYS A 549 -16.73 4.47 12.09
C LYS A 549 -17.75 5.56 11.76
N ASP A 550 -19.03 5.21 11.64
CA ASP A 550 -20.10 6.15 11.27
C ASP A 550 -20.28 7.24 12.35
N ILE A 551 -20.19 6.87 13.64
CA ILE A 551 -20.25 7.80 14.76
C ILE A 551 -19.06 8.77 14.75
N LEU A 552 -17.84 8.26 14.55
CA LEU A 552 -16.64 9.10 14.48
C LEU A 552 -16.63 9.99 13.23
N GLU A 553 -17.01 9.46 12.06
CA GLU A 553 -17.06 10.22 10.81
C GLU A 553 -18.14 11.32 10.85
N ALA A 554 -19.29 11.07 11.48
CA ALA A 554 -20.29 12.10 11.75
C ALA A 554 -19.77 13.16 12.73
N TYR A 555 -19.06 12.75 13.78
CA TYR A 555 -18.52 13.67 14.78
C TYR A 555 -17.41 14.57 14.23
N PHE A 556 -16.50 14.04 13.41
CA PHE A 556 -15.48 14.85 12.73
C PHE A 556 -16.09 15.85 11.75
N LYS A 557 -17.12 15.46 10.98
CA LYS A 557 -17.85 16.41 10.12
C LYS A 557 -18.56 17.50 10.90
N GLU A 558 -19.10 17.18 12.08
CA GLU A 558 -19.72 18.17 12.97
C GLU A 558 -18.67 19.12 13.60
N GLN A 559 -17.49 18.61 13.94
CA GLN A 559 -16.35 19.41 14.38
C GLN A 559 -15.83 20.33 13.26
N GLU A 560 -15.74 19.85 12.01
CA GLU A 560 -15.40 20.66 10.83
C GLU A 560 -16.49 21.70 10.48
N ARG A 561 -17.77 21.37 10.71
CA ARG A 561 -18.91 22.30 10.58
C ARG A 561 -18.79 23.44 11.57
N CYS A 562 -18.65 23.12 12.85
CA CYS A 562 -18.62 24.12 13.93
C CYS A 562 -17.32 24.93 13.97
N ALA A 563 -16.18 24.37 13.52
CA ALA A 563 -14.92 25.10 13.40
C ALA A 563 -14.94 26.21 12.33
N GLN A 564 -15.93 26.22 11.42
CA GLN A 564 -16.12 27.32 10.48
C GLN A 564 -16.75 28.54 11.17
N SER A 565 -16.25 29.73 10.84
CA SER A 565 -16.90 31.00 11.17
C SER A 565 -17.55 31.56 9.91
N VAL A 566 -18.58 32.38 10.10
CA VAL A 566 -19.25 33.13 9.04
C VAL A 566 -19.19 34.60 9.43
N GLU A 567 -18.53 35.41 8.61
CA GLU A 567 -18.46 36.85 8.75
C GLU A 567 -19.83 37.49 8.43
N THR A 568 -20.08 38.73 8.87
CA THR A 568 -21.21 39.50 8.30
C THR A 568 -21.05 39.69 6.79
N PRO A 569 -22.16 39.88 6.04
CA PRO A 569 -22.07 40.14 4.62
C PRO A 569 -21.23 41.38 4.34
N SER A 570 -20.41 41.36 3.28
CA SER A 570 -19.65 42.54 2.88
C SER A 570 -20.57 43.70 2.52
N GLU A 571 -20.07 44.93 2.55
CA GLU A 571 -20.87 46.12 2.21
C GLU A 571 -21.51 46.00 0.81
N GLU A 572 -20.78 45.44 -0.16
CA GLU A 572 -21.31 45.12 -1.51
C GLU A 572 -22.56 44.20 -1.46
N ILE A 573 -22.61 43.24 -0.53
CA ILE A 573 -23.72 42.28 -0.36
C ILE A 573 -24.85 42.88 0.50
N THR A 574 -24.51 43.61 1.56
CA THR A 574 -25.49 44.29 2.43
C THR A 574 -26.28 45.37 1.67
N ASN A 575 -25.59 46.14 0.82
CA ASN A 575 -26.24 47.08 -0.09
C ASN A 575 -27.13 46.34 -1.11
N LEU A 576 -26.69 45.17 -1.62
CA LEU A 576 -27.49 44.35 -2.52
C LEU A 576 -28.81 43.86 -1.90
N PHE A 577 -28.82 43.51 -0.61
CA PHE A 577 -30.04 43.14 0.12
C PHE A 577 -31.03 44.30 0.33
N SER A 578 -30.57 45.55 0.16
CA SER A 578 -31.38 46.76 0.33
C SER A 578 -32.08 47.22 -0.96
N PHE A 579 -31.73 46.65 -2.12
CA PHE A 579 -32.30 46.99 -3.42
C PHE A 579 -33.53 46.12 -3.80
N THR A 580 -34.36 46.62 -4.73
CA THR A 580 -35.48 45.84 -5.28
C THR A 580 -34.97 44.68 -6.16
N GLN A 581 -35.80 43.67 -6.42
CA GLN A 581 -35.38 42.52 -7.24
C GLN A 581 -34.91 42.93 -8.64
N GLU A 582 -35.48 43.99 -9.22
CA GLU A 582 -35.15 44.52 -10.54
C GLU A 582 -33.76 45.17 -10.54
N GLN A 583 -33.47 45.97 -9.50
CA GLN A 583 -32.15 46.54 -9.27
C GLN A 583 -31.10 45.47 -8.95
N GLN A 584 -31.44 44.46 -8.14
CA GLN A 584 -30.58 43.30 -7.88
C GLN A 584 -30.25 42.56 -9.18
N LYS A 585 -31.25 42.30 -10.04
CA LYS A 585 -31.06 41.69 -11.37
C LYS A 585 -30.10 42.50 -12.25
N GLU A 586 -30.21 43.83 -12.25
CA GLU A 586 -29.33 44.71 -13.03
C GLU A 586 -27.89 44.73 -12.49
N ILE A 587 -27.73 45.04 -11.20
CA ILE A 587 -26.41 45.12 -10.52
C ILE A 587 -25.65 43.80 -10.66
N LEU A 588 -26.33 42.67 -10.45
CA LEU A 588 -25.73 41.35 -10.64
C LEU A 588 -25.43 41.02 -12.10
N SER A 589 -26.14 41.57 -13.08
CA SER A 589 -25.78 41.41 -14.50
C SER A 589 -24.48 42.13 -14.83
N ASN A 590 -24.25 43.28 -14.21
CA ASN A 590 -23.10 44.14 -14.50
C ASN A 590 -21.85 43.80 -13.66
N SER A 591 -21.97 43.00 -12.58
CA SER A 591 -20.83 42.62 -11.71
C SER A 591 -20.65 41.10 -11.53
N PRO A 592 -19.88 40.43 -12.42
CA PRO A 592 -19.50 39.03 -12.25
C PRO A 592 -18.74 38.74 -10.93
N LYS A 593 -17.94 39.70 -10.44
CA LYS A 593 -17.25 39.61 -9.14
C LYS A 593 -18.25 39.47 -7.99
N LEU A 594 -19.34 40.25 -8.00
CA LEU A 594 -20.38 40.19 -6.97
C LEU A 594 -21.17 38.87 -7.04
N ARG A 595 -21.44 38.35 -8.25
CA ARG A 595 -22.05 37.00 -8.41
C ARG A 595 -21.24 35.92 -7.68
N THR A 596 -19.92 35.92 -7.84
CA THR A 596 -19.01 34.97 -7.19
C THR A 596 -18.98 35.16 -5.68
N GLN A 597 -18.93 36.40 -5.20
CA GLN A 597 -18.97 36.70 -3.76
C GLN A 597 -20.28 36.22 -3.11
N VAL A 598 -21.45 36.51 -3.70
CA VAL A 598 -22.75 36.06 -3.19
C VAL A 598 -22.85 34.53 -3.18
N LYS A 599 -22.40 33.86 -4.25
CA LYS A 599 -22.37 32.38 -4.31
C LYS A 599 -21.46 31.77 -3.24
N ALA A 600 -20.26 32.34 -3.03
CA ALA A 600 -19.34 31.89 -1.98
C ALA A 600 -19.87 32.16 -0.56
N TYR A 601 -20.52 33.31 -0.33
CA TYR A 601 -21.13 33.65 0.96
C TYR A 601 -22.32 32.72 1.30
N SER A 602 -23.16 32.41 0.31
CA SER A 602 -24.22 31.42 0.45
C SER A 602 -23.69 30.02 0.76
N GLN A 603 -22.50 29.66 0.24
CA GLN A 603 -21.85 28.38 0.57
C GLN A 603 -21.30 28.39 1.99
N LYS A 604 -20.63 29.46 2.46
CA LYS A 604 -20.20 29.59 3.87
C LYS A 604 -21.36 29.42 4.84
N LEU A 605 -22.46 30.15 4.61
CA LEU A 605 -23.67 30.05 5.43
C LEU A 605 -24.26 28.62 5.44
N HIS A 606 -24.40 28.00 4.27
CA HIS A 606 -24.96 26.65 4.18
C HIS A 606 -24.04 25.58 4.78
N ASN A 607 -22.72 25.76 4.70
CA ASN A 607 -21.75 24.86 5.30
C ASN A 607 -21.72 24.93 6.83
N ARG A 608 -21.95 26.10 7.44
CA ARG A 608 -21.95 26.28 8.92
C ARG A 608 -23.25 25.81 9.58
N LEU A 609 -24.39 25.93 8.89
CA LEU A 609 -25.72 25.60 9.44
C LEU A 609 -26.05 24.11 9.29
N SER A 610 -26.45 23.46 10.37
CA SER A 610 -26.93 22.08 10.38
C SER A 610 -28.31 21.94 9.73
N PRO A 611 -28.75 20.71 9.37
CA PRO A 611 -30.14 20.47 8.96
C PRO A 611 -31.17 20.91 10.01
N SER A 612 -30.83 20.83 11.30
CA SER A 612 -31.69 21.30 12.40
C SER A 612 -31.79 22.83 12.44
N ASP A 613 -30.69 23.54 12.17
CA ASP A 613 -30.67 25.00 12.10
C ASP A 613 -31.53 25.50 10.93
N LEU A 614 -31.37 24.86 9.76
CA LEU A 614 -32.17 25.15 8.56
C LEU A 614 -33.66 24.82 8.76
N GLN A 615 -33.97 23.75 9.51
CA GLN A 615 -35.34 23.43 9.92
C GLN A 615 -35.89 24.50 10.87
N ALA A 616 -35.15 24.89 11.91
CA ALA A 616 -35.55 25.93 12.86
C ALA A 616 -35.82 27.28 12.16
N ILE A 617 -35.01 27.65 11.16
CA ILE A 617 -35.25 28.83 10.31
C ILE A 617 -36.56 28.69 9.52
N SER A 618 -36.80 27.52 8.91
CA SER A 618 -38.05 27.27 8.15
C SER A 618 -39.31 27.24 9.03
N GLU A 619 -39.18 26.81 10.29
CA GLU A 619 -40.22 26.86 11.31
C GLU A 619 -40.38 28.26 11.96
N ARG A 620 -39.51 29.22 11.63
CA ARG A 620 -39.38 30.54 12.30
C ARG A 620 -39.14 30.42 13.81
N SER A 621 -38.48 29.35 14.23
CA SER A 621 -38.20 29.01 15.63
C SER A 621 -36.83 29.57 16.06
N HIS A 622 -36.75 30.89 16.17
CA HIS A 622 -35.51 31.61 16.51
C HIS A 622 -34.93 31.19 17.87
N THR A 623 -35.74 30.66 18.80
CA THR A 623 -35.27 30.08 20.07
C THR A 623 -34.45 28.80 19.85
N LYS A 624 -34.97 27.82 19.10
CA LYS A 624 -34.22 26.58 18.75
C LYS A 624 -32.92 26.90 18.02
N LEU A 625 -32.95 27.90 17.13
CA LEU A 625 -31.78 28.34 16.38
C LEU A 625 -30.74 29.01 17.28
N ALA A 626 -31.17 29.82 18.25
CA ALA A 626 -30.31 30.43 19.25
C ALA A 626 -29.65 29.38 20.16
N GLU A 627 -30.43 28.40 20.64
CA GLU A 627 -29.96 27.25 21.42
C GLU A 627 -28.92 26.42 20.64
N SER A 628 -29.20 26.11 19.37
CA SER A 628 -28.37 25.26 18.51
C SER A 628 -27.07 25.94 18.03
N LEU A 629 -27.05 27.28 17.95
CA LEU A 629 -25.87 28.07 17.58
C LEU A 629 -25.18 28.74 18.79
N GLY A 630 -25.61 28.46 20.03
CA GLY A 630 -25.01 29.00 21.26
C GLY A 630 -25.10 30.53 21.38
N THR A 631 -26.14 31.15 20.82
CA THR A 631 -26.24 32.61 20.62
C THR A 631 -27.53 33.21 21.20
N SER A 632 -27.74 34.51 21.02
CA SER A 632 -28.97 35.20 21.44
C SER A 632 -30.10 35.05 20.42
N VAL A 633 -31.35 35.11 20.86
CA VAL A 633 -32.53 35.03 19.96
C VAL A 633 -32.51 36.14 18.90
N ASN A 634 -32.08 37.36 19.26
CA ASN A 634 -31.98 38.49 18.33
C ASN A 634 -30.89 38.24 17.25
N GLN A 635 -29.75 37.65 17.63
CA GLN A 635 -28.69 37.29 16.67
C GLN A 635 -29.11 36.10 15.80
N ALA A 636 -29.86 35.13 16.34
CA ALA A 636 -30.49 34.07 15.56
C ALA A 636 -31.53 34.61 14.55
N GLU A 637 -32.22 35.70 14.87
CA GLU A 637 -33.08 36.43 13.93
C GLU A 637 -32.25 37.16 12.84
N GLU A 638 -31.16 37.86 13.21
CA GLU A 638 -30.21 38.46 12.25
C GLU A 638 -29.65 37.40 11.26
N ILE A 639 -29.22 36.24 11.77
CA ILE A 639 -28.74 35.09 10.98
C ILE A 639 -29.83 34.56 10.03
N ALA A 640 -31.05 34.36 10.53
CA ALA A 640 -32.17 33.83 9.73
C ALA A 640 -32.59 34.80 8.61
N GLN A 641 -32.58 36.11 8.89
CA GLN A 641 -32.86 37.15 7.90
C GLN A 641 -31.79 37.17 6.80
N ILE A 642 -30.51 37.22 7.18
CA ILE A 642 -29.39 37.26 6.24
C ILE A 642 -29.33 36.00 5.36
N LEU A 643 -29.59 34.81 5.92
CA LEU A 643 -29.69 33.58 5.13
C LEU A 643 -30.82 33.67 4.09
N THR A 644 -31.99 34.19 4.48
CA THR A 644 -33.16 34.32 3.60
C THR A 644 -32.87 35.30 2.46
N GLN A 645 -32.34 36.50 2.77
CA GLN A 645 -31.94 37.48 1.76
C GLN A 645 -30.86 36.93 0.81
N THR A 646 -29.86 36.23 1.34
CA THR A 646 -28.82 35.56 0.53
C THR A 646 -29.43 34.54 -0.43
N LYS A 647 -30.36 33.72 0.05
CA LYS A 647 -31.03 32.67 -0.72
C LYS A 647 -31.87 33.24 -1.87
N ASP A 648 -32.65 34.30 -1.61
CA ASP A 648 -33.48 34.95 -2.63
C ASP A 648 -32.62 35.55 -3.76
N VAL A 649 -31.50 36.20 -3.40
CA VAL A 649 -30.53 36.74 -4.37
C VAL A 649 -29.86 35.62 -5.18
N VAL A 650 -29.51 34.48 -4.56
CA VAL A 650 -28.99 33.30 -5.27
C VAL A 650 -30.04 32.69 -6.21
N GLN A 651 -31.32 32.68 -5.82
CA GLN A 651 -32.41 32.21 -6.67
C GLN A 651 -32.62 33.14 -7.89
N ILE A 652 -32.46 34.45 -7.73
CA ILE A 652 -32.42 35.42 -8.84
C ILE A 652 -31.26 35.10 -9.81
N LEU A 653 -30.06 34.83 -9.31
CA LEU A 653 -28.91 34.44 -10.15
C LEU A 653 -29.20 33.17 -10.96
N GLN A 654 -29.76 32.14 -10.34
CA GLN A 654 -30.13 30.89 -11.03
C GLN A 654 -31.17 31.12 -12.13
N GLN A 655 -32.14 32.01 -11.92
CA GLN A 655 -33.11 32.39 -12.94
C GLN A 655 -32.45 33.13 -14.12
N GLN A 656 -31.53 34.07 -13.84
CA GLN A 656 -30.78 34.78 -14.89
C GLN A 656 -29.88 33.86 -15.70
N GLU A 657 -29.16 32.94 -15.05
CA GLU A 657 -28.28 31.98 -15.72
C GLU A 657 -29.09 31.02 -16.62
N LYS A 658 -30.28 30.58 -16.15
CA LYS A 658 -31.24 29.79 -16.94
C LYS A 658 -31.80 30.57 -18.14
N LEU A 659 -32.16 31.85 -17.96
CA LEU A 659 -32.66 32.72 -19.05
C LEU A 659 -31.58 33.04 -20.09
N GLY A 660 -30.35 33.30 -19.65
CA GLY A 660 -29.20 33.51 -20.54
C GLY A 660 -28.90 32.28 -21.39
N LEU A 661 -28.99 31.08 -20.80
CA LEU A 661 -28.83 29.82 -21.54
C LEU A 661 -29.90 29.67 -22.64
N TYR A 662 -31.18 29.97 -22.34
CA TYR A 662 -32.25 29.97 -23.35
C TYR A 662 -32.02 31.02 -24.46
N GLN A 663 -31.57 32.23 -24.12
CA GLN A 663 -31.31 33.27 -25.12
C GLN A 663 -30.11 32.92 -26.02
N SER A 664 -29.07 32.26 -25.50
CA SER A 664 -27.96 31.74 -26.31
C SER A 664 -28.40 30.63 -27.25
N ILE A 665 -29.27 29.71 -26.79
CA ILE A 665 -29.86 28.65 -27.63
C ILE A 665 -30.70 29.26 -28.77
N MET A 666 -31.44 30.34 -28.50
CA MET A 666 -32.29 31.04 -29.49
C MET A 666 -31.52 31.97 -30.46
N LYS A 667 -30.21 32.15 -30.27
CA LYS A 667 -29.34 32.98 -31.13
C LYS A 667 -28.32 32.18 -31.97
N GLY A 668 -28.25 30.86 -31.80
CA GLY A 668 -27.44 30.00 -32.65
C GLY A 668 -28.18 29.62 -33.94
N ASP A 669 -27.48 29.68 -35.08
CA ASP A 669 -28.03 29.18 -36.34
C ASP A 669 -28.36 27.68 -36.26
N GLY A 670 -29.48 27.30 -36.88
CA GLY A 670 -30.23 26.11 -36.46
C GLY A 670 -29.78 24.76 -37.02
N LYS A 671 -30.34 23.71 -36.40
CA LYS A 671 -30.31 22.28 -36.77
C LYS A 671 -29.09 21.45 -36.32
N GLU A 672 -28.97 21.22 -35.01
CA GLU A 672 -28.97 19.83 -34.49
C GLU A 672 -29.24 19.74 -32.98
N THR A 673 -28.70 20.70 -32.21
CA THR A 673 -28.80 20.76 -30.72
C THR A 673 -30.22 20.67 -30.15
N ALA A 674 -31.23 21.15 -30.88
CA ALA A 674 -32.62 21.21 -30.44
C ALA A 674 -33.25 19.84 -30.07
N LYS A 675 -32.72 18.71 -30.58
CA LYS A 675 -33.24 17.37 -30.23
C LYS A 675 -32.77 16.85 -28.85
N VAL A 676 -31.63 17.32 -28.35
CA VAL A 676 -31.01 16.78 -27.12
C VAL A 676 -31.48 17.54 -25.87
N SER A 677 -31.72 18.84 -25.97
CA SER A 677 -32.15 19.65 -24.81
C SER A 677 -33.63 19.50 -24.43
N MET A 678 -34.52 19.21 -25.39
CA MET A 678 -35.96 19.04 -25.08
C MET A 678 -36.28 17.80 -24.24
N SER A 679 -35.48 16.74 -24.35
CA SER A 679 -35.59 15.55 -23.47
C SER A 679 -35.06 15.82 -22.06
N ALA A 680 -34.01 16.63 -21.91
CA ALA A 680 -33.47 17.01 -20.61
C ALA A 680 -34.45 17.86 -19.78
N ILE A 681 -35.12 18.84 -20.39
CA ILE A 681 -36.09 19.71 -19.70
C ILE A 681 -37.30 18.89 -19.21
N LYS A 682 -37.84 17.99 -20.05
CA LYS A 682 -38.95 17.09 -19.68
C LYS A 682 -38.64 16.15 -18.51
N ALA A 683 -37.38 15.86 -18.23
CA ALA A 683 -36.99 15.03 -17.07
C ALA A 683 -37.13 15.77 -15.73
N THR A 684 -37.30 17.10 -15.73
CA THR A 684 -37.35 17.93 -14.50
C THR A 684 -38.74 18.48 -14.14
N GLU A 685 -39.78 18.23 -14.92
CA GLU A 685 -41.14 18.74 -14.66
C GLU A 685 -42.07 17.72 -13.96
N VAL A 686 -41.60 16.50 -13.67
CA VAL A 686 -42.42 15.42 -13.07
C VAL A 686 -42.54 15.52 -11.55
N THR A 687 -42.62 16.73 -10.98
CA THR A 687 -43.03 16.99 -9.57
C THR A 687 -43.50 18.44 -9.31
N THR A 688 -44.56 18.89 -10.00
CA THR A 688 -45.60 19.76 -9.37
C THR A 688 -46.80 19.93 -10.31
N LYS A 689 -48.02 19.98 -9.77
CA LYS A 689 -49.23 20.36 -10.51
C LYS A 689 -49.58 21.80 -10.22
N PHE A 690 -49.75 22.62 -11.25
CA PHE A 690 -50.72 23.72 -11.22
C PHE A 690 -51.22 24.02 -12.65
N GLU A 691 -52.42 24.59 -12.76
CA GLU A 691 -53.14 24.76 -14.03
C GLU A 691 -53.19 26.22 -14.47
N ALA A 692 -53.02 26.50 -15.77
CA ALA A 692 -53.67 27.63 -16.47
C ALA A 692 -53.55 27.54 -18.01
N SER A 693 -54.62 27.96 -18.69
CA SER A 693 -54.83 28.18 -20.14
C SER A 693 -53.62 28.71 -20.93
N LYS A 694 -53.33 28.31 -22.18
CA LYS A 694 -54.15 28.12 -23.41
C LYS A 694 -54.62 29.41 -24.10
N ALA A 695 -53.69 30.09 -24.78
CA ALA A 695 -53.86 31.06 -25.88
C ALA A 695 -52.45 31.36 -26.47
N VAL A 696 -52.19 31.62 -27.76
CA VAL A 696 -52.97 31.65 -29.01
C VAL A 696 -52.19 30.88 -30.10
N GLU A 697 -52.87 30.20 -31.01
CA GLU A 697 -52.30 29.65 -32.25
C GLU A 697 -52.86 30.40 -33.46
N GLN A 698 -52.05 31.19 -34.18
CA GLN A 698 -52.23 31.53 -35.62
C GLN A 698 -51.14 32.47 -36.18
N ALA A 699 -50.97 32.41 -37.52
CA ALA A 699 -50.23 33.33 -38.39
C ALA A 699 -48.67 33.31 -38.26
N VAL A 700 -47.85 33.46 -39.32
CA VAL A 700 -48.07 33.70 -40.77
C VAL A 700 -47.13 32.77 -41.59
N ARG A 701 -47.42 32.55 -42.88
CA ARG A 701 -46.49 31.90 -43.84
C ARG A 701 -45.24 32.77 -44.15
N PRO A 702 -44.11 32.18 -44.59
CA PRO A 702 -42.91 32.94 -44.93
C PRO A 702 -43.02 33.64 -46.32
N PRO A 703 -42.52 34.88 -46.47
CA PRO A 703 -42.18 35.48 -47.75
C PRO A 703 -40.78 35.04 -48.24
N LYS A 704 -40.43 35.41 -49.48
CA LYS A 704 -39.16 35.04 -50.13
C LYS A 704 -37.99 35.96 -49.76
N VAL A 705 -36.80 35.38 -49.92
CA VAL A 705 -35.51 35.98 -50.28
C VAL A 705 -35.62 37.37 -50.95
N GLU A 706 -34.84 38.32 -50.44
CA GLU A 706 -34.22 39.37 -51.25
C GLU A 706 -32.76 39.57 -50.77
N THR A 707 -31.85 39.94 -51.68
CA THR A 707 -30.40 39.90 -51.45
C THR A 707 -29.82 41.26 -51.09
N ALA A 708 -29.13 41.36 -49.94
CA ALA A 708 -28.29 42.50 -49.60
C ALA A 708 -26.89 42.03 -49.16
N LYS A 709 -25.83 42.68 -49.66
CA LYS A 709 -24.45 42.43 -49.23
C LYS A 709 -24.23 43.05 -47.85
N VAL A 710 -23.59 42.31 -46.95
CA VAL A 710 -22.86 42.88 -45.81
C VAL A 710 -21.41 42.42 -45.92
N VAL A 711 -20.47 43.35 -45.79
CA VAL A 711 -19.02 43.07 -45.90
C VAL A 711 -18.54 42.47 -44.59
N SER A 712 -18.08 41.22 -44.63
CA SER A 712 -17.35 40.61 -43.52
C SER A 712 -15.95 41.23 -43.42
N VAL A 713 -15.75 42.17 -42.49
CA VAL A 713 -14.41 42.64 -42.13
C VAL A 713 -13.71 41.56 -41.32
N SER A 714 -12.87 40.78 -41.98
CA SER A 714 -12.08 39.73 -41.32
C SER A 714 -11.04 40.35 -40.39
N PHE A 715 -11.15 40.09 -39.08
CA PHE A 715 -10.07 40.35 -38.14
C PHE A 715 -8.92 39.38 -38.42
N THR A 716 -7.86 39.85 -39.08
CA THR A 716 -6.66 39.06 -39.34
C THR A 716 -5.81 38.98 -38.08
N GLN A 717 -6.06 37.97 -37.26
CA GLN A 717 -5.09 37.45 -36.30
C GLN A 717 -4.32 36.32 -37.01
N GLU A 718 -2.99 36.35 -37.00
CA GLU A 718 -2.16 35.36 -37.71
C GLU A 718 -2.18 34.00 -37.00
N THR A 719 -3.24 33.22 -37.24
CA THR A 719 -3.35 31.85 -36.78
C THR A 719 -2.33 30.98 -37.50
N GLN A 720 -1.34 30.47 -36.77
CA GLN A 720 -0.44 29.42 -37.25
C GLN A 720 -1.27 28.26 -37.80
N LYS A 721 -0.89 27.74 -38.98
CA LYS A 721 -1.70 26.74 -39.67
C LYS A 721 -1.55 25.39 -38.97
N MET A 722 -2.64 24.82 -38.48
CA MET A 722 -2.60 23.50 -37.87
C MET A 722 -2.35 22.42 -38.94
N LEU A 723 -1.54 21.42 -38.59
CA LEU A 723 -1.27 20.24 -39.42
C LEU A 723 -2.13 19.06 -38.95
N ILE A 724 -2.24 18.86 -37.64
CA ILE A 724 -3.19 17.94 -36.99
C ILE A 724 -3.93 18.74 -35.92
N GLU A 725 -5.26 18.81 -36.01
CA GLU A 725 -6.08 19.52 -35.04
C GLU A 725 -6.29 18.68 -33.76
N LYS A 726 -6.64 19.39 -32.67
CA LYS A 726 -7.07 18.73 -31.43
C LYS A 726 -8.47 18.17 -31.60
N GLU A 727 -8.69 16.95 -31.12
CA GLU A 727 -9.96 16.25 -31.16
C GLU A 727 -10.41 15.99 -29.71
N ILE A 728 -11.61 16.46 -29.37
CA ILE A 728 -12.18 16.29 -28.04
C ILE A 728 -12.99 15.01 -28.01
N ILE A 729 -12.32 13.90 -27.72
CA ILE A 729 -12.99 12.62 -27.45
C ILE A 729 -13.88 12.79 -26.19
N PRO A 730 -15.18 12.47 -26.22
CA PRO A 730 -16.06 12.54 -25.05
C PRO A 730 -15.66 11.52 -23.97
N PRO A 731 -16.13 11.63 -22.71
CA PRO A 731 -15.92 10.58 -21.71
C PRO A 731 -16.68 9.28 -22.10
N LEU A 732 -16.03 8.12 -21.91
CA LEU A 732 -16.61 6.82 -22.24
C LEU A 732 -17.81 6.50 -21.33
N SER A 733 -18.91 5.96 -21.87
CA SER A 733 -20.05 5.58 -21.02
C SER A 733 -19.79 4.27 -20.28
N TYR A 734 -20.44 4.09 -19.12
CA TYR A 734 -20.37 2.83 -18.36
C TYR A 734 -20.91 1.61 -19.15
N VAL A 735 -21.74 1.82 -20.18
CA VAL A 735 -22.24 0.74 -21.06
C VAL A 735 -21.15 0.27 -22.04
N ASP A 736 -20.32 1.19 -22.51
CA ASP A 736 -19.17 0.89 -23.38
C ASP A 736 -18.04 0.25 -22.57
N VAL A 737 -17.78 0.74 -21.35
CA VAL A 737 -16.90 0.08 -20.37
C VAL A 737 -17.36 -1.36 -20.14
N ALA A 738 -18.66 -1.59 -19.87
CA ALA A 738 -19.22 -2.93 -19.65
C ALA A 738 -19.05 -3.86 -20.85
N SER A 739 -19.14 -3.33 -22.06
CA SER A 739 -19.00 -4.11 -23.30
C SER A 739 -17.54 -4.47 -23.57
N LYS A 740 -16.62 -3.51 -23.42
CA LYS A 740 -15.17 -3.73 -23.53
C LYS A 740 -14.64 -4.70 -22.45
N ILE A 741 -15.14 -4.64 -21.21
CA ILE A 741 -14.81 -5.60 -20.15
C ILE A 741 -15.28 -7.02 -20.53
N ARG A 742 -16.49 -7.17 -21.09
CA ARG A 742 -17.02 -8.45 -21.57
C ARG A 742 -16.23 -8.99 -22.77
N GLU A 743 -15.67 -8.10 -23.58
CA GLU A 743 -14.82 -8.43 -24.72
C GLU A 743 -13.36 -8.72 -24.35
N SER A 744 -12.90 -8.39 -23.13
CA SER A 744 -11.55 -8.68 -22.66
C SER A 744 -11.26 -10.18 -22.63
N GLU A 745 -10.21 -10.62 -23.33
CA GLU A 745 -9.80 -12.03 -23.38
C GLU A 745 -9.39 -12.60 -22.01
N VAL A 746 -8.90 -11.74 -21.10
CA VAL A 746 -8.60 -12.15 -19.72
C VAL A 746 -9.89 -12.48 -18.96
N VAL A 747 -10.92 -11.65 -19.11
CA VAL A 747 -12.24 -11.84 -18.47
C VAL A 747 -12.97 -13.04 -19.06
N LYS A 748 -12.97 -13.19 -20.39
CA LYS A 748 -13.48 -14.37 -21.12
C LYS A 748 -12.81 -15.66 -20.64
N SER A 749 -11.48 -15.71 -20.63
CA SER A 749 -10.70 -16.89 -20.22
C SER A 749 -10.97 -17.26 -18.76
N SER A 750 -11.06 -16.26 -17.88
CA SER A 750 -11.35 -16.45 -16.46
C SER A 750 -12.77 -17.00 -16.23
N MET A 751 -13.78 -16.46 -16.93
CA MET A 751 -15.15 -17.01 -16.92
C MET A 751 -15.21 -18.43 -17.49
N GLN A 752 -14.50 -18.73 -18.58
CA GLN A 752 -14.46 -20.07 -19.17
C GLN A 752 -13.81 -21.10 -18.22
N LYS A 753 -12.82 -20.69 -17.43
CA LYS A 753 -12.23 -21.51 -16.36
C LYS A 753 -13.25 -21.84 -15.27
N ILE A 754 -14.08 -20.86 -14.87
CA ILE A 754 -15.19 -21.07 -13.92
C ILE A 754 -16.21 -22.05 -14.50
N LYS A 755 -16.67 -21.87 -15.76
CA LYS A 755 -17.64 -22.78 -16.40
C LYS A 755 -17.11 -24.22 -16.49
N THR A 756 -15.85 -24.41 -16.89
CA THR A 756 -15.18 -25.74 -16.89
C THR A 756 -15.20 -26.39 -15.50
N LEU A 757 -14.81 -25.65 -14.45
CA LEU A 757 -14.77 -26.16 -13.08
C LEU A 757 -16.18 -26.41 -12.49
N CYS A 758 -17.19 -25.61 -12.87
CA CYS A 758 -18.58 -25.86 -12.50
C CYS A 758 -19.13 -27.15 -13.13
N SER A 759 -18.74 -27.45 -14.38
CA SER A 759 -19.06 -28.72 -15.04
C SER A 759 -18.45 -29.92 -14.29
N VAL A 760 -17.23 -29.79 -13.77
CA VAL A 760 -16.58 -30.82 -12.95
C VAL A 760 -17.25 -31.00 -11.58
N VAL A 761 -17.51 -29.89 -10.87
CA VAL A 761 -18.00 -29.92 -9.48
C VAL A 761 -19.48 -30.31 -9.39
N TYR A 762 -20.31 -29.82 -10.32
CA TYR A 762 -21.77 -29.93 -10.25
C TYR A 762 -22.42 -30.67 -11.43
N GLY A 763 -21.66 -31.03 -12.47
CA GLY A 763 -22.21 -31.58 -13.71
C GLY A 763 -22.94 -30.55 -14.59
N ASN A 764 -22.81 -29.25 -14.28
CA ASN A 764 -23.44 -28.15 -15.03
C ASN A 764 -22.52 -26.92 -15.04
N PRO A 765 -22.04 -26.44 -16.20
CA PRO A 765 -21.14 -25.29 -16.29
C PRO A 765 -21.77 -23.97 -15.83
N ASP A 766 -23.09 -23.84 -15.94
CA ASP A 766 -23.83 -22.58 -15.78
C ASP A 766 -24.55 -22.48 -14.43
N ILE A 767 -24.31 -23.42 -13.51
CA ILE A 767 -25.03 -23.52 -12.23
C ILE A 767 -24.80 -22.33 -11.27
N LEU A 768 -23.75 -21.54 -11.49
CA LEU A 768 -23.45 -20.30 -10.77
C LEU A 768 -23.91 -19.03 -11.51
N GLU A 769 -24.38 -19.16 -12.76
CA GLU A 769 -24.93 -18.06 -13.53
C GLU A 769 -26.20 -17.52 -12.83
N GLY A 770 -26.28 -16.19 -12.69
CA GLY A 770 -27.30 -15.53 -11.87
C GLY A 770 -27.15 -15.66 -10.35
N LYS A 771 -26.25 -16.53 -9.83
CA LYS A 771 -25.94 -16.66 -8.39
C LYS A 771 -24.70 -15.87 -7.97
N MET A 772 -23.71 -15.76 -8.86
CA MET A 772 -22.56 -14.87 -8.64
C MET A 772 -23.02 -13.41 -8.48
N PRO A 773 -22.55 -12.69 -7.44
CA PRO A 773 -22.74 -11.24 -7.32
C PRO A 773 -22.38 -10.52 -8.62
N LYS A 774 -23.24 -9.58 -9.03
CA LYS A 774 -23.03 -8.82 -10.27
C LYS A 774 -21.92 -7.81 -10.05
N MET A 775 -20.85 -7.92 -10.85
CA MET A 775 -19.83 -6.89 -10.96
C MET A 775 -20.44 -5.65 -11.63
N GLY A 776 -21.02 -4.77 -10.81
CA GLY A 776 -21.48 -3.45 -11.25
C GLY A 776 -20.30 -2.57 -11.69
N ILE A 777 -20.60 -1.60 -12.53
CA ILE A 777 -19.64 -0.65 -13.12
C ILE A 777 -20.05 0.77 -12.70
N PRO A 778 -19.14 1.59 -12.14
CA PRO A 778 -17.72 1.30 -11.91
C PRO A 778 -17.47 0.19 -10.88
N VAL A 779 -16.37 -0.56 -11.00
CA VAL A 779 -16.08 -1.73 -10.16
C VAL A 779 -15.61 -1.29 -8.77
N THR A 780 -16.57 -1.19 -7.85
CA THR A 780 -16.29 -0.83 -6.45
C THR A 780 -15.57 -1.96 -5.70
N ASN A 781 -14.82 -1.60 -4.65
CA ASN A 781 -14.25 -2.60 -3.73
C ASN A 781 -15.33 -3.47 -3.07
N LYS A 782 -16.54 -2.93 -2.83
CA LYS A 782 -17.68 -3.69 -2.31
C LYS A 782 -18.12 -4.80 -3.29
N ASN A 783 -18.18 -4.51 -4.59
CA ASN A 783 -18.54 -5.49 -5.62
C ASN A 783 -17.54 -6.65 -5.64
N VAL A 784 -16.24 -6.33 -5.52
CA VAL A 784 -15.15 -7.31 -5.41
C VAL A 784 -15.30 -8.13 -4.14
N GLU A 785 -15.42 -7.49 -2.97
CA GLU A 785 -15.58 -8.16 -1.68
C GLU A 785 -16.80 -9.10 -1.63
N GLU A 786 -17.94 -8.71 -2.22
CA GLU A 786 -19.13 -9.57 -2.29
C GLU A 786 -18.85 -10.82 -3.14
N LEU A 787 -18.13 -10.69 -4.26
CA LEU A 787 -17.75 -11.81 -5.11
C LEU A 787 -16.63 -12.68 -4.49
N GLU A 788 -15.71 -12.09 -3.72
CA GLU A 788 -14.74 -12.83 -2.89
C GLU A 788 -15.42 -13.62 -1.76
N LYS A 789 -16.41 -13.02 -1.09
CA LYS A 789 -17.23 -13.69 -0.06
C LYS A 789 -18.00 -14.86 -0.67
N PHE A 790 -18.55 -14.68 -1.88
CA PHE A 790 -19.16 -15.76 -2.66
C PHE A 790 -18.15 -16.84 -3.08
N ALA A 791 -16.93 -16.48 -3.51
CA ALA A 791 -15.87 -17.45 -3.79
C ALA A 791 -15.53 -18.32 -2.57
N ARG A 792 -15.34 -17.69 -1.40
CA ARG A 792 -15.13 -18.40 -0.12
C ARG A 792 -16.31 -19.29 0.25
N GLN A 793 -17.55 -18.88 -0.02
CA GLN A 793 -18.74 -19.74 0.14
C GLN A 793 -18.70 -20.95 -0.80
N VAL A 794 -18.32 -20.80 -2.07
CA VAL A 794 -18.20 -21.92 -3.02
C VAL A 794 -17.09 -22.90 -2.60
N GLY A 795 -15.99 -22.41 -2.03
CA GLY A 795 -14.90 -23.27 -1.52
C GLY A 795 -15.29 -24.03 -0.24
N ASN A 796 -15.89 -23.34 0.73
CA ASN A 796 -16.18 -23.91 2.06
C ASN A 796 -17.50 -24.69 2.10
N PHE A 797 -18.50 -24.26 1.33
CA PHE A 797 -19.87 -24.80 1.33
C PHE A 797 -20.43 -24.97 -0.10
N PRO A 798 -19.76 -25.70 -1.01
CA PRO A 798 -20.21 -25.84 -2.41
C PRO A 798 -21.63 -26.42 -2.55
N SER A 799 -22.07 -27.25 -1.60
CA SER A 799 -23.43 -27.77 -1.53
C SER A 799 -24.52 -26.67 -1.40
N SER A 800 -24.17 -25.48 -0.89
CA SER A 800 -25.07 -24.32 -0.86
C SER A 800 -25.30 -23.69 -2.23
N CYS A 801 -24.38 -23.90 -3.18
CA CYS A 801 -24.46 -23.35 -4.53
C CYS A 801 -25.11 -24.32 -5.52
N GLY A 802 -25.07 -25.63 -5.26
CA GLY A 802 -25.76 -26.63 -6.07
C GLY A 802 -25.53 -28.08 -5.63
N LYS A 803 -26.24 -29.01 -6.26
CA LYS A 803 -26.00 -30.45 -6.06
C LYS A 803 -24.66 -30.85 -6.67
N ILE A 804 -23.65 -31.05 -5.81
CA ILE A 804 -22.34 -31.59 -6.18
C ILE A 804 -22.53 -32.97 -6.83
N VAL A 805 -21.79 -33.25 -7.91
CA VAL A 805 -21.91 -34.48 -8.70
C VAL A 805 -21.47 -35.74 -7.91
N GLY A 806 -21.80 -36.92 -8.43
CA GLY A 806 -21.54 -38.20 -7.75
C GLY A 806 -22.35 -38.39 -6.45
N PHE A 807 -21.98 -39.41 -5.68
CA PHE A 807 -22.60 -39.71 -4.38
C PHE A 807 -21.57 -39.82 -3.24
N SER A 808 -22.03 -39.55 -2.03
CA SER A 808 -21.33 -39.80 -0.77
C SER A 808 -22.34 -40.37 0.23
N PHE A 809 -22.05 -41.55 0.80
CA PHE A 809 -22.93 -42.25 1.73
C PHE A 809 -22.09 -43.00 2.78
N LEU A 810 -22.36 -42.76 4.07
CA LEU A 810 -21.62 -43.34 5.20
C LEU A 810 -20.08 -43.23 5.07
N GLY A 811 -19.59 -42.14 4.47
CA GLY A 811 -18.16 -41.89 4.24
C GLY A 811 -17.58 -42.52 2.96
N ILE A 812 -18.32 -43.43 2.29
CA ILE A 812 -17.95 -43.96 0.97
C ILE A 812 -18.36 -42.94 -0.09
N LYS A 813 -17.39 -42.54 -0.92
CA LYS A 813 -17.57 -41.58 -2.03
C LYS A 813 -17.39 -42.29 -3.36
N SER A 814 -18.20 -41.95 -4.36
CA SER A 814 -17.92 -42.32 -5.75
C SER A 814 -16.69 -41.57 -6.29
N GLU A 815 -15.98 -42.12 -7.27
CA GLU A 815 -14.85 -41.47 -7.95
C GLU A 815 -15.20 -40.05 -8.47
N ALA A 816 -16.34 -39.91 -9.17
CA ALA A 816 -16.85 -38.61 -9.62
C ALA A 816 -17.12 -37.62 -8.48
N ARG A 817 -17.33 -38.10 -7.25
CA ARG A 817 -17.49 -37.25 -6.05
C ARG A 817 -16.15 -36.84 -5.46
N ALA A 818 -15.16 -37.73 -5.42
CA ALA A 818 -13.80 -37.38 -5.01
C ALA A 818 -13.20 -36.32 -5.95
N HIS A 819 -13.27 -36.54 -7.26
CA HIS A 819 -12.78 -35.61 -8.27
C HIS A 819 -13.50 -34.24 -8.22
N ALA A 820 -14.79 -34.20 -7.87
CA ALA A 820 -15.50 -32.95 -7.64
C ALA A 820 -15.05 -32.23 -6.37
N GLU A 821 -14.82 -32.97 -5.27
CA GLU A 821 -14.35 -32.44 -3.99
C GLU A 821 -12.92 -31.87 -4.08
N GLU A 822 -12.04 -32.49 -4.88
CA GLU A 822 -10.71 -31.96 -5.23
C GLU A 822 -10.78 -30.60 -5.95
N ASN A 823 -11.84 -30.38 -6.74
CA ASN A 823 -12.00 -29.18 -7.58
C ASN A 823 -12.73 -28.01 -6.87
N PHE A 824 -13.13 -28.15 -5.60
CA PHE A 824 -13.77 -27.06 -4.83
C PHE A 824 -12.85 -25.84 -4.65
N LEU A 825 -11.61 -26.05 -4.21
CA LEU A 825 -10.64 -24.98 -4.01
C LEU A 825 -10.18 -24.35 -5.35
N PRO A 826 -9.87 -25.12 -6.41
CA PRO A 826 -9.70 -24.58 -7.76
C PRO A 826 -10.85 -23.70 -8.26
N LEU A 827 -12.11 -24.11 -8.02
CA LEU A 827 -13.29 -23.32 -8.41
C LEU A 827 -13.42 -22.02 -7.61
N SER A 828 -13.28 -22.09 -6.28
CA SER A 828 -13.21 -20.91 -5.41
C SER A 828 -12.15 -19.91 -5.88
N HIS A 829 -10.93 -20.40 -6.11
CA HIS A 829 -9.82 -19.56 -6.59
C HIS A 829 -10.05 -18.99 -7.99
N ALA A 830 -10.74 -19.70 -8.89
CA ALA A 830 -11.12 -19.17 -10.20
C ALA A 830 -12.13 -18.02 -10.10
N ILE A 831 -13.14 -18.13 -9.22
CA ILE A 831 -14.12 -17.07 -8.96
C ILE A 831 -13.45 -15.84 -8.32
N PHE A 832 -12.54 -16.06 -7.36
CA PHE A 832 -11.72 -15.02 -6.75
C PHE A 832 -10.85 -14.29 -7.79
N SER A 833 -10.16 -15.05 -8.66
CA SER A 833 -9.34 -14.50 -9.75
C SER A 833 -10.15 -13.69 -10.76
N TYR A 834 -11.39 -14.10 -11.05
CA TYR A 834 -12.29 -13.39 -11.96
C TYR A 834 -12.68 -12.00 -11.44
N ALA A 835 -12.90 -11.83 -10.14
CA ALA A 835 -13.17 -10.52 -9.54
C ALA A 835 -12.04 -9.52 -9.80
N HIS A 836 -10.78 -9.95 -9.63
CA HIS A 836 -9.61 -9.13 -9.96
C HIS A 836 -9.40 -8.96 -11.46
N SER A 837 -9.68 -9.99 -12.28
CA SER A 837 -9.61 -9.91 -13.74
C SER A 837 -10.53 -8.83 -14.30
N VAL A 838 -11.76 -8.73 -13.77
CA VAL A 838 -12.75 -7.71 -14.15
C VAL A 838 -12.31 -6.31 -13.70
N LYS A 839 -11.84 -6.15 -12.46
CA LYS A 839 -11.35 -4.86 -11.95
C LYS A 839 -10.10 -4.36 -12.69
N GLN A 840 -9.18 -5.26 -13.04
CA GLN A 840 -7.99 -4.92 -13.81
C GLN A 840 -8.37 -4.53 -15.24
N ALA A 841 -9.24 -5.29 -15.90
CA ALA A 841 -9.74 -4.95 -17.24
C ALA A 841 -10.43 -3.57 -17.28
N GLU A 842 -11.24 -3.23 -16.28
CA GLU A 842 -11.82 -1.87 -16.17
C GLU A 842 -10.71 -0.81 -16.11
N LYS A 843 -9.72 -0.98 -15.23
CA LYS A 843 -8.60 -0.05 -15.10
C LYS A 843 -7.85 0.10 -16.42
N ASP A 844 -7.50 -1.01 -17.08
CA ASP A 844 -6.73 -1.01 -18.32
C ASP A 844 -7.50 -0.32 -19.46
N ILE A 845 -8.82 -0.54 -19.55
CA ILE A 845 -9.70 0.12 -20.53
C ILE A 845 -9.78 1.63 -20.28
N LEU A 846 -9.97 2.06 -19.02
CA LEU A 846 -10.05 3.47 -18.68
C LEU A 846 -8.69 4.18 -18.83
N GLU A 847 -7.59 3.53 -18.46
CA GLU A 847 -6.23 4.09 -18.59
C GLU A 847 -5.80 4.20 -20.06
N ALA A 848 -6.14 3.21 -20.90
CA ALA A 848 -5.93 3.29 -22.34
C ALA A 848 -6.79 4.38 -23.00
N TYR A 849 -8.05 4.52 -22.58
CA TYR A 849 -8.94 5.55 -23.12
C TYR A 849 -8.53 6.96 -22.69
N PHE A 850 -8.06 7.14 -21.45
CA PHE A 850 -7.54 8.42 -20.98
C PHE A 850 -6.29 8.84 -21.77
N LYS A 851 -5.33 7.92 -22.00
CA LYS A 851 -4.16 8.18 -22.84
C LYS A 851 -4.52 8.52 -24.29
N GLU A 852 -5.57 7.89 -24.83
CA GLU A 852 -6.08 8.20 -26.16
C GLU A 852 -6.76 9.59 -26.22
N GLN A 853 -7.46 9.98 -25.16
CA GLN A 853 -8.01 11.33 -24.99
C GLN A 853 -6.91 12.38 -24.85
N GLU A 854 -5.85 12.12 -24.08
CA GLU A 854 -4.67 12.98 -23.99
C GLU A 854 -3.95 13.09 -25.35
N ARG A 855 -3.73 11.97 -26.05
CA ARG A 855 -3.18 11.94 -27.42
C ARG A 855 -3.97 12.83 -28.35
N CYS A 856 -5.28 12.65 -28.41
CA CYS A 856 -6.13 13.37 -29.36
C CYS A 856 -6.38 14.83 -28.98
N ALA A 857 -6.31 15.18 -27.70
CA ALA A 857 -6.35 16.57 -27.23
C ALA A 857 -5.10 17.38 -27.62
N GLN A 858 -3.97 16.73 -27.94
CA GLN A 858 -2.81 17.40 -28.53
C GLN A 858 -3.10 17.84 -29.98
N SER A 859 -2.53 18.98 -30.36
CA SER A 859 -2.54 19.49 -31.73
C SER A 859 -1.11 19.73 -32.22
N VAL A 860 -0.87 19.48 -33.50
CA VAL A 860 0.45 19.67 -34.14
C VAL A 860 0.33 20.80 -35.15
N GLU A 861 1.13 21.86 -34.97
CA GLU A 861 1.27 22.94 -35.95
C GLU A 861 1.94 22.44 -37.25
N THR A 862 1.82 23.18 -38.36
CA THR A 862 2.78 23.01 -39.48
C THR A 862 4.21 23.28 -39.00
N PRO A 863 5.24 22.70 -39.63
CA PRO A 863 6.63 22.98 -39.26
C PRO A 863 6.92 24.48 -39.35
N SER A 864 7.84 24.99 -38.52
CA SER A 864 8.31 26.37 -38.63
C SER A 864 8.94 26.62 -40.01
N GLU A 865 9.08 27.89 -40.39
CA GLU A 865 9.72 28.26 -41.66
C GLU A 865 11.16 27.70 -41.73
N GLU A 866 11.88 27.74 -40.62
CA GLU A 866 13.23 27.17 -40.47
C GLU A 866 13.27 25.66 -40.76
N ILE A 867 12.32 24.89 -40.19
CA ILE A 867 12.21 23.44 -40.44
C ILE A 867 11.73 23.16 -41.88
N THR A 868 10.83 23.98 -42.43
CA THR A 868 10.33 23.84 -43.80
C THR A 868 11.42 24.13 -44.84
N ASN A 869 12.25 25.14 -44.59
CA ASN A 869 13.43 25.45 -45.39
C ASN A 869 14.46 24.31 -45.29
N LEU A 870 14.70 23.76 -44.10
CA LEU A 870 15.56 22.58 -43.89
C LEU A 870 15.09 21.35 -44.69
N PHE A 871 13.78 21.10 -44.78
CA PHE A 871 13.22 20.01 -45.60
C PHE A 871 13.39 20.22 -47.12
N SER A 872 13.73 21.44 -47.56
CA SER A 872 13.95 21.80 -48.96
C SER A 872 15.43 21.72 -49.39
N LEU A 873 16.35 21.50 -48.44
CA LEU A 873 17.80 21.39 -48.67
C LEU A 873 18.23 19.94 -49.00
N THR A 874 19.39 19.77 -49.63
CA THR A 874 20.00 18.44 -49.83
C THR A 874 20.49 17.85 -48.50
N GLN A 875 20.71 16.53 -48.42
CA GLN A 875 21.19 15.92 -47.17
C GLN A 875 22.53 16.50 -46.69
N GLU A 876 23.39 16.94 -47.60
CA GLU A 876 24.69 17.55 -47.32
C GLU A 876 24.52 18.94 -46.70
N GLN A 877 23.62 19.75 -47.26
CA GLN A 877 23.25 21.06 -46.74
C GLN A 877 22.50 20.94 -45.39
N GLN A 878 21.60 19.96 -45.24
CA GLN A 878 20.95 19.64 -43.98
C GLN A 878 21.97 19.29 -42.90
N LYS A 879 22.98 18.45 -43.23
CA LYS A 879 24.09 18.11 -42.32
C LYS A 879 24.86 19.36 -41.88
N GLU A 880 25.13 20.29 -42.80
CA GLU A 880 25.88 21.52 -42.51
C GLU A 880 25.08 22.53 -41.65
N VAL A 881 23.83 22.83 -42.03
CA VAL A 881 22.94 23.76 -41.29
C VAL A 881 22.63 23.23 -39.88
N LEU A 882 22.44 21.91 -39.73
CA LEU A 882 22.30 21.31 -38.40
C LEU A 882 23.61 21.31 -37.61
N LEU A 883 24.77 21.22 -38.26
CA LEU A 883 26.05 21.34 -37.55
C LEU A 883 26.24 22.74 -36.95
N THR A 884 25.72 23.80 -37.57
CA THR A 884 25.92 25.18 -37.14
C THR A 884 24.84 25.74 -36.19
N SER A 885 23.60 25.27 -36.19
CA SER A 885 22.56 25.69 -35.21
C SER A 885 22.12 24.57 -34.25
N PRO A 886 22.54 24.61 -32.96
CA PRO A 886 22.00 23.75 -31.90
C PRO A 886 20.50 23.95 -31.63
N GLU A 887 20.01 25.17 -31.81
CA GLU A 887 18.61 25.57 -31.58
C GLU A 887 17.69 24.86 -32.55
N LEU A 888 18.06 24.84 -33.84
CA LEU A 888 17.30 24.14 -34.88
C LEU A 888 17.30 22.62 -34.66
N ARG A 889 18.38 22.01 -34.13
CA ARG A 889 18.35 20.59 -33.71
C ARG A 889 17.29 20.36 -32.63
N THR A 890 17.20 21.29 -31.68
CA THR A 890 16.28 21.21 -30.54
C THR A 890 14.84 21.37 -31.00
N GLN A 891 14.57 22.34 -31.90
CA GLN A 891 13.27 22.48 -32.56
C GLN A 891 12.88 21.23 -33.36
N VAL A 892 13.77 20.69 -34.20
CA VAL A 892 13.49 19.48 -34.99
C VAL A 892 13.20 18.27 -34.10
N LYS A 893 13.96 18.08 -33.02
CA LYS A 893 13.70 17.00 -32.05
C LYS A 893 12.35 17.18 -31.34
N ALA A 894 12.03 18.40 -30.88
CA ALA A 894 10.75 18.69 -30.24
C ALA A 894 9.55 18.55 -31.20
N TYR A 895 9.69 18.97 -32.46
CA TYR A 895 8.67 18.84 -33.49
C TYR A 895 8.44 17.36 -33.87
N SER A 896 9.53 16.59 -34.00
CA SER A 896 9.47 15.14 -34.16
C SER A 896 8.74 14.47 -32.99
N GLN A 897 8.99 14.91 -31.75
CA GLN A 897 8.33 14.36 -30.57
C GLN A 897 6.82 14.66 -30.59
N LYS A 898 6.41 15.93 -30.79
CA LYS A 898 4.99 16.33 -30.97
C LYS A 898 4.27 15.46 -32.03
N LEU A 899 4.95 15.15 -33.14
CA LEU A 899 4.40 14.32 -34.21
C LEU A 899 4.21 12.85 -33.80
N TYR A 900 5.20 12.24 -33.13
CA TYR A 900 5.07 10.85 -32.67
C TYR A 900 4.11 10.71 -31.48
N ASP A 901 4.00 11.72 -30.61
CA ASP A 901 3.08 11.71 -29.47
C ASP A 901 1.61 11.78 -29.93
N ARG A 902 1.30 12.55 -30.99
CA ARG A 902 -0.07 12.68 -31.53
C ARG A 902 -0.53 11.48 -32.37
N LEU A 903 0.40 10.71 -32.96
CA LEU A 903 0.07 9.61 -33.90
C LEU A 903 0.00 8.25 -33.18
N SER A 904 -1.09 7.51 -33.38
CA SER A 904 -1.24 6.15 -32.84
C SER A 904 -0.31 5.15 -33.54
N PRO A 905 -0.08 3.96 -32.94
CA PRO A 905 0.61 2.87 -33.63
C PRO A 905 -0.06 2.48 -34.96
N SER A 906 -1.39 2.59 -35.06
CA SER A 906 -2.16 2.36 -36.28
C SER A 906 -1.93 3.43 -37.35
N ASP A 907 -1.80 4.71 -36.95
CA ASP A 907 -1.45 5.81 -37.85
C ASP A 907 -0.05 5.62 -38.43
N LEU A 908 0.93 5.29 -37.57
CA LEU A 908 2.31 5.01 -37.97
C LEU A 908 2.40 3.77 -38.87
N GLN A 909 1.59 2.73 -38.60
CA GLN A 909 1.46 1.58 -39.49
C GLN A 909 0.86 1.98 -40.85
N ALA A 910 -0.24 2.74 -40.88
CA ALA A 910 -0.86 3.21 -42.11
C ALA A 910 0.10 4.06 -42.96
N ILE A 911 0.93 4.91 -42.35
CA ILE A 911 2.00 5.66 -43.02
C ILE A 911 3.05 4.70 -43.61
N SER A 912 3.46 3.67 -42.87
CA SER A 912 4.43 2.67 -43.35
C SER A 912 3.89 1.81 -44.51
N GLU A 913 2.59 1.53 -44.51
CA GLU A 913 1.86 0.85 -45.58
C GLU A 913 1.52 1.77 -46.77
N ARG A 914 1.79 3.09 -46.66
CA ARG A 914 1.35 4.14 -47.60
C ARG A 914 -0.17 4.18 -47.80
N SER A 915 -0.92 3.78 -46.78
CA SER A 915 -2.38 3.70 -46.77
C SER A 915 -3.00 5.01 -46.29
N HIS A 916 -2.93 6.04 -47.15
CA HIS A 916 -3.43 7.39 -46.82
C HIS A 916 -4.94 7.43 -46.53
N THR A 917 -5.72 6.44 -46.97
CA THR A 917 -7.15 6.29 -46.62
C THR A 917 -7.34 5.90 -45.16
N LYS A 918 -6.68 4.81 -44.69
CA LYS A 918 -6.71 4.40 -43.26
C LYS A 918 -6.25 5.54 -42.34
N LEU A 919 -5.22 6.27 -42.76
CA LEU A 919 -4.69 7.42 -42.01
C LEU A 919 -5.67 8.59 -41.97
N ALA A 920 -6.39 8.86 -43.06
CA ALA A 920 -7.43 9.88 -43.11
C ALA A 920 -8.64 9.51 -42.23
N GLU A 921 -9.07 8.26 -42.27
CA GLU A 921 -10.13 7.70 -41.41
C GLU A 921 -9.76 7.78 -39.92
N SER A 922 -8.54 7.37 -39.57
CA SER A 922 -8.02 7.33 -38.19
C SER A 922 -7.73 8.71 -37.58
N LEU A 923 -7.44 9.72 -38.41
CA LEU A 923 -7.22 11.11 -37.99
C LEU A 923 -8.41 12.04 -38.28
N GLY A 924 -9.58 11.51 -38.66
CA GLY A 924 -10.80 12.29 -38.92
C GLY A 924 -10.65 13.36 -40.01
N THR A 925 -9.78 13.16 -41.00
CA THR A 925 -9.33 14.21 -41.94
C THR A 925 -9.44 13.79 -43.41
N SER A 926 -9.05 14.68 -44.33
CA SER A 926 -9.05 14.38 -45.77
C SER A 926 -7.81 13.58 -46.20
N VAL A 927 -7.94 12.75 -47.24
CA VAL A 927 -6.81 11.96 -47.79
C VAL A 927 -5.62 12.84 -48.17
N ASN A 928 -5.87 14.03 -48.74
CA ASN A 928 -4.82 14.98 -49.13
C ASN A 928 -4.09 15.56 -47.89
N GLN A 929 -4.79 15.78 -46.77
CA GLN A 929 -4.16 16.21 -45.52
C GLN A 929 -3.39 15.05 -44.88
N ALA A 930 -3.92 13.82 -44.92
CA ALA A 930 -3.24 12.62 -44.45
C ALA A 930 -1.95 12.31 -45.25
N GLU A 931 -1.97 12.51 -46.57
CA GLU A 931 -0.78 12.46 -47.43
C GLU A 931 0.27 13.50 -47.00
N LYS A 932 -0.15 14.76 -46.77
CA LYS A 932 0.73 15.83 -46.28
C LYS A 932 1.32 15.53 -44.90
N ILE A 933 0.53 14.96 -43.97
CA ILE A 933 1.00 14.52 -42.64
C ILE A 933 2.06 13.42 -42.79
N ALA A 934 1.80 12.41 -43.63
CA ALA A 934 2.75 11.33 -43.92
C ALA A 934 4.06 11.82 -44.54
N GLN A 935 3.98 12.79 -45.47
CA GLN A 935 5.14 13.43 -46.08
C GLN A 935 5.99 14.17 -45.02
N ILE A 936 5.38 15.04 -44.21
CA ILE A 936 6.06 15.84 -43.19
C ILE A 936 6.68 14.94 -42.11
N LEU A 937 5.99 13.88 -41.66
CA LEU A 937 6.57 12.90 -40.73
C LEU A 937 7.80 12.21 -41.33
N THR A 938 7.76 11.84 -42.61
CA THR A 938 8.88 11.19 -43.29
C THR A 938 10.09 12.13 -43.40
N GLN A 939 9.88 13.38 -43.85
CA GLN A 939 10.94 14.39 -43.90
C GLN A 939 11.54 14.68 -42.51
N THR A 940 10.69 14.81 -41.48
CA THR A 940 11.14 15.00 -40.09
C THR A 940 12.00 13.81 -39.61
N LYS A 941 11.57 12.58 -39.90
CA LYS A 941 12.26 11.34 -39.53
C LYS A 941 13.64 11.22 -40.17
N ASP A 942 13.76 11.53 -41.46
CA ASP A 942 15.04 11.47 -42.18
C ASP A 942 16.04 12.49 -41.61
N VAL A 943 15.59 13.71 -41.30
CA VAL A 943 16.40 14.75 -40.66
C VAL A 943 16.83 14.37 -39.24
N VAL A 944 15.94 13.76 -38.44
CA VAL A 944 16.30 13.21 -37.12
C VAL A 944 17.29 12.05 -37.24
N GLN A 945 17.18 11.21 -38.27
CA GLN A 945 18.14 10.14 -38.53
C GLN A 945 19.52 10.67 -38.96
N ILE A 946 19.60 11.84 -39.61
CA ILE A 946 20.85 12.57 -39.86
C ILE A 946 21.47 13.04 -38.53
N LEU A 947 20.69 13.64 -37.64
CA LEU A 947 21.17 14.09 -36.32
C LEU A 947 21.78 12.94 -35.50
N GLN A 948 21.08 11.80 -35.41
CA GLN A 948 21.57 10.61 -34.70
C GLN A 948 22.89 10.07 -35.27
N GLN A 949 23.10 10.18 -36.59
CA GLN A 949 24.36 9.80 -37.22
C GLN A 949 25.48 10.80 -36.91
N GLN A 950 25.20 12.10 -36.91
CA GLN A 950 26.17 13.14 -36.56
C GLN A 950 26.60 13.06 -35.09
N GLU A 951 25.68 12.90 -34.16
CA GLU A 951 25.97 12.76 -32.72
C GLU A 951 26.87 11.55 -32.46
N LYS A 952 26.58 10.43 -33.13
CA LYS A 952 27.39 9.21 -33.09
C LYS A 952 28.80 9.40 -33.68
N LEU A 953 28.92 10.13 -34.79
CA LEU A 953 30.22 10.45 -35.40
C LEU A 953 31.04 11.42 -34.54
N GLY A 954 30.38 12.41 -33.91
CA GLY A 954 31.01 13.31 -32.94
C GLY A 954 31.57 12.56 -31.73
N LEU A 955 30.81 11.61 -31.19
CA LEU A 955 31.27 10.74 -30.10
C LEU A 955 32.53 9.94 -30.51
N TYR A 956 32.54 9.34 -31.71
CA TYR A 956 33.74 8.67 -32.24
C TYR A 956 34.93 9.62 -32.41
N GLN A 957 34.71 10.86 -32.89
CA GLN A 957 35.80 11.83 -33.04
C GLN A 957 36.36 12.32 -31.70
N SER A 958 35.52 12.49 -30.67
CA SER A 958 35.98 12.83 -29.32
C SER A 958 36.82 11.71 -28.70
N ILE A 959 36.40 10.45 -28.86
CA ILE A 959 37.16 9.26 -28.43
C ILE A 959 38.52 9.16 -29.17
N MET A 960 38.59 9.59 -30.43
CA MET A 960 39.83 9.62 -31.21
C MET A 960 40.75 10.83 -30.89
N LYS A 961 40.28 11.82 -30.13
CA LYS A 961 41.04 13.03 -29.76
C LYS A 961 41.64 13.01 -28.35
N SER A 962 41.20 12.09 -27.47
CA SER A 962 41.86 11.86 -26.18
C SER A 962 43.16 11.05 -26.39
N ASP A 963 44.34 11.67 -26.26
CA ASP A 963 45.61 10.93 -26.38
C ASP A 963 45.78 9.98 -25.19
N GLY A 964 45.77 8.68 -25.50
CA GLY A 964 45.67 7.59 -24.53
C GLY A 964 45.89 6.25 -25.22
N ARG A 965 47.13 6.00 -25.65
CA ARG A 965 47.51 4.93 -26.61
C ARG A 965 47.49 3.49 -26.07
N GLU A 966 46.51 3.15 -25.23
CA GLU A 966 46.24 1.78 -24.78
C GLU A 966 44.78 1.36 -24.95
N THR A 967 43.80 2.23 -24.66
CA THR A 967 42.36 1.92 -24.84
C THR A 967 41.97 1.69 -26.30
N ALA A 968 42.65 2.39 -27.23
CA ALA A 968 42.39 2.30 -28.67
C ALA A 968 42.58 0.89 -29.26
N LYS A 969 43.46 0.05 -28.70
CA LYS A 969 43.69 -1.33 -29.20
C LYS A 969 42.52 -2.27 -28.87
N VAL A 970 41.91 -2.12 -27.69
CA VAL A 970 40.85 -3.01 -27.20
C VAL A 970 39.52 -2.73 -27.89
N ASN A 971 39.21 -1.47 -28.18
CA ASN A 971 37.98 -1.13 -28.92
C ASN A 971 38.10 -1.38 -30.44
N MET A 972 39.29 -1.32 -31.05
CA MET A 972 39.43 -1.62 -32.48
C MET A 972 39.15 -3.11 -32.81
N SER A 973 39.51 -4.03 -31.93
CA SER A 973 39.19 -5.46 -32.10
C SER A 973 37.69 -5.73 -31.93
N ALA A 974 37.05 -5.10 -30.93
CA ALA A 974 35.59 -5.18 -30.73
C ALA A 974 34.81 -4.65 -31.95
N ILE A 975 35.18 -3.48 -32.48
CA ILE A 975 34.54 -2.88 -33.67
C ILE A 975 34.80 -3.71 -34.93
N LYS A 976 36.01 -4.26 -35.12
CA LYS A 976 36.27 -5.23 -36.19
C LYS A 976 35.42 -6.50 -36.04
N ALA A 977 35.19 -6.99 -34.82
CA ALA A 977 34.31 -8.11 -34.58
C ALA A 977 32.83 -7.78 -34.93
N THR A 978 32.32 -6.59 -34.60
CA THR A 978 30.95 -6.18 -34.97
C THR A 978 30.79 -5.95 -36.47
N GLN A 979 31.81 -5.41 -37.14
CA GLN A 979 31.79 -5.27 -38.60
C GLN A 979 31.92 -6.62 -39.30
N MET A 980 32.76 -7.54 -38.80
CA MET A 980 32.88 -8.89 -39.37
C MET A 980 31.64 -9.74 -39.13
N THR A 981 30.97 -9.67 -37.97
CA THR A 981 29.69 -10.38 -37.79
C THR A 981 28.60 -9.84 -38.72
N LYS A 982 28.47 -8.51 -38.91
CA LYS A 982 27.59 -7.97 -39.96
C LYS A 982 27.99 -8.46 -41.35
N LYS A 983 29.28 -8.46 -41.70
CA LYS A 983 29.75 -8.91 -43.03
C LYS A 983 29.51 -10.41 -43.26
N ILE A 984 29.64 -11.25 -42.23
CA ILE A 984 29.34 -12.70 -42.29
C ILE A 984 27.83 -12.95 -42.46
N THR A 985 26.98 -12.22 -41.73
CA THR A 985 25.52 -12.32 -41.91
C THR A 985 25.08 -11.85 -43.30
N SER A 986 25.66 -10.76 -43.82
CA SER A 986 25.39 -10.30 -45.18
C SER A 986 25.93 -11.24 -46.26
N LEU A 987 27.11 -11.86 -46.07
CA LEU A 987 27.67 -12.80 -47.06
C LEU A 987 26.86 -14.11 -47.12
N LYS A 988 26.38 -14.65 -45.99
CA LYS A 988 25.45 -15.78 -45.99
C LYS A 988 24.09 -15.48 -46.65
N ALA A 989 23.68 -14.21 -46.70
CA ALA A 989 22.48 -13.81 -47.43
C ALA A 989 22.72 -13.67 -48.95
N VAL A 990 23.94 -13.31 -49.38
CA VAL A 990 24.29 -13.18 -50.81
C VAL A 990 24.57 -14.53 -51.46
N GLU A 991 25.10 -15.51 -50.72
CA GLU A 991 25.46 -16.84 -51.24
C GLU A 991 24.23 -17.72 -51.60
N GLN A 992 23.00 -17.28 -51.31
CA GLN A 992 21.75 -17.93 -51.78
C GLN A 992 21.07 -17.24 -52.97
N ILE A 993 21.55 -16.08 -53.44
CA ILE A 993 20.87 -15.31 -54.51
C ILE A 993 21.80 -15.10 -55.72
N VAL A 994 22.43 -16.19 -56.19
CA VAL A 994 23.12 -16.24 -57.50
C VAL A 994 22.82 -17.56 -58.23
N ARG A 995 21.71 -17.61 -58.97
CA ARG A 995 21.57 -18.31 -60.27
C ARG A 995 20.25 -17.89 -60.96
N PRO A 996 20.27 -17.54 -62.27
CA PRO A 996 19.09 -17.07 -62.99
C PRO A 996 18.14 -18.20 -63.44
N PRO A 997 16.87 -17.89 -63.79
CA PRO A 997 15.82 -18.88 -64.02
C PRO A 997 15.75 -19.41 -65.46
N LYS A 998 15.09 -20.56 -65.67
CA LYS A 998 14.45 -20.92 -66.96
C LYS A 998 13.29 -21.93 -66.82
N VAL A 999 12.18 -21.58 -67.46
CA VAL A 999 11.19 -22.45 -68.14
C VAL A 999 10.33 -23.41 -67.30
N GLU A 1000 9.02 -23.19 -67.33
CA GLU A 1000 8.00 -24.19 -67.03
C GLU A 1000 7.88 -25.24 -68.15
N THR A 1001 7.59 -26.51 -67.80
CA THR A 1001 6.80 -27.37 -68.71
C THR A 1001 6.00 -28.45 -67.95
N ALA A 1002 4.68 -28.33 -68.05
CA ALA A 1002 3.69 -29.41 -68.23
C ALA A 1002 3.68 -30.69 -67.36
N LYS A 1003 2.56 -30.80 -66.59
CA LYS A 1003 1.56 -31.89 -66.61
C LYS A 1003 1.77 -33.27 -65.90
N VAL A 1004 0.85 -33.49 -64.93
CA VAL A 1004 -0.13 -34.62 -64.83
C VAL A 1004 0.38 -36.01 -64.40
N VAL A 1005 -0.56 -36.85 -63.91
CA VAL A 1005 -0.43 -38.23 -63.38
C VAL A 1005 0.26 -38.30 -62.00
N SER A 1006 -0.36 -38.59 -60.85
CA SER A 1006 -1.53 -39.39 -60.44
C SER A 1006 -1.35 -40.93 -60.50
N MET A 1007 -0.88 -41.55 -59.42
CA MET A 1007 -1.15 -42.95 -59.11
C MET A 1007 -1.45 -43.14 -57.63
N SER A 1008 -2.44 -43.99 -57.33
CA SER A 1008 -2.97 -44.23 -55.99
C SER A 1008 -2.27 -45.41 -55.29
N ARG A 1009 -2.11 -45.31 -53.97
CA ARG A 1009 -2.53 -46.36 -53.03
C ARG A 1009 -2.73 -45.79 -51.63
#